data_AF-A0A950RKV7-F1
#
_entry.id   AF-A0A950RKV7-F1
#
_cell.length_a   1.000
_cell.length_b   1.000
_cell.length_c   1.000
_cell.angle_alpha   90.00
_cell.angle_beta   90.00
_cell.angle_gamma   90.00
#
_symmetry.space_group_name_H-M   'P 1'
#
loop_
_entity.id
_entity.type
_entity.pdbx_description
1 polymer ?
#
loop_
_entity_poly.entity_id
_entity_poly.type
_entity_poly.pdbx_seq_one_letter_code
_entity_poly.pdbx_strand_id
1 'polypeptide(L)'
;MHWEVEIQPREHDPECHRVSDEYNLLTHTQQGAELVARSARGYLLEGELSPDQVATLVQELLVDHLVEIGQVREIPAQGTICPRSQGTDGQAVSRMITVLLKPGVMDPTALSVQEAARDLGIPVQAVRTFRRYYLQTDIAPGGLASQYPALAKVLANDAIEQLVEGPVAPGHLVLGAPYLFRLGTCPLRDLDDAALEQLSRRGQLSLSLDEMRAIQAHFRGLGREPSDVELETLAQTWSEHCSHKTLKGRINFNGRLIDNLLKETIFGATQEIRRRLGPEDWCVSVFEDNAGVVRFDSHYHVCFKVETHNHPSAIEPYGGANTGLGGVIRDPLGTGLGAKPIANTDVFCFAPPDTRPEALPPGVLHPKKVMKGVVAGVRDYGNRMGIPTVNGAVCFDARYLANPLVYCGTVGLIPVNRSRKETLAGDLIVALGGRTGRDGIHGATFSSIQLTSESEKVSGGAVQIGNAITEKKLLDVLLQARDRGLYHAVTDCGAGGFSSAVGEMGEKLGAAVHLEQAPLKYAGLSYTEIWISESQERMVLAVPPANWAALEALCQAEDVEATVIGTFEATGRLRLHYHEHPVADLDMQFLHHGRPTVVRQATWPPQDSSPPSEELQGATPSARKGDYTPDLLRILSSYNVCSKEWIIRQYDHEVQGGSVLKPLVGARDDGPGDAAVLTPVQGSWLGVALGCGINPYYGDLDPYAMAAAAMDEAVRNVVAAGAD
;
A
#
# COMPACT_ATOMS: atom_id res chain seq x y z
N MET A 1 34.83 -0.29 -6.09
CA MET A 1 35.20 -1.02 -4.84
C MET A 1 33.93 -1.25 -4.05
N HIS A 2 33.90 -2.27 -3.20
CA HIS A 2 32.72 -2.59 -2.39
C HIS A 2 33.11 -2.53 -0.91
N TRP A 3 32.30 -1.85 -0.11
CA TRP A 3 32.55 -1.66 1.32
C TRP A 3 31.37 -2.19 2.13
N GLU A 4 31.66 -2.80 3.27
CA GLU A 4 30.68 -3.17 4.29
C GLU A 4 30.86 -2.26 5.51
N VAL A 5 29.77 -1.62 5.93
CA VAL A 5 29.68 -0.88 7.19
C VAL A 5 28.71 -1.63 8.10
N GLU A 6 29.23 -2.25 9.15
CA GLU A 6 28.46 -2.99 10.15
C GLU A 6 28.31 -2.14 11.41
N ILE A 7 27.09 -2.00 11.91
CA ILE A 7 26.73 -1.09 12.99
C ILE A 7 26.06 -1.88 14.10
N GLN A 8 26.63 -1.78 15.29
CA GLN A 8 26.19 -2.50 16.48
C GLN A 8 25.75 -1.50 17.58
N PRO A 9 24.70 -1.80 18.34
CA PRO A 9 24.37 -1.01 19.53
C PRO A 9 25.45 -1.18 20.61
N ARG A 10 25.72 -0.12 21.37
CA ARG A 10 26.73 -0.13 22.46
C ARG A 10 26.28 -0.91 23.70
N GLU A 11 25.01 -0.81 24.06
CA GLU A 11 24.47 -1.36 25.31
C GLU A 11 23.27 -2.26 25.04
N HIS A 12 22.11 -1.65 24.76
CA HIS A 12 20.86 -2.36 24.58
C HIS A 12 20.70 -2.79 23.13
N ASP A 13 20.46 -4.08 22.89
CA ASP A 13 20.15 -4.63 21.57
C ASP A 13 18.63 -4.86 21.44
N PRO A 14 17.84 -3.84 21.04
CA PRO A 14 16.39 -3.95 20.95
C PRO A 14 15.95 -4.96 19.89
N GLU A 15 16.79 -5.19 18.87
CA GLU A 15 16.48 -6.11 17.79
C GLU A 15 16.64 -7.56 18.24
N CYS A 16 17.65 -7.88 19.06
CA CYS A 16 17.70 -9.18 19.73
C CYS A 16 16.48 -9.42 20.64
N HIS A 17 16.05 -8.41 21.40
CA HIS A 17 14.83 -8.53 22.21
C HIS A 17 13.58 -8.74 21.35
N ARG A 18 13.44 -8.00 20.24
CA ARG A 18 12.34 -8.20 19.28
C ARG A 18 12.33 -9.64 18.76
N VAL A 19 13.48 -10.15 18.33
CA VAL A 19 13.62 -11.52 17.81
C VAL A 19 13.25 -12.55 18.89
N SER A 20 13.77 -12.38 20.11
CA SER A 20 13.45 -13.24 21.23
C SER A 20 11.94 -13.25 21.53
N ASP A 21 11.33 -12.07 21.64
CA ASP A 21 9.90 -11.92 21.92
C ASP A 21 9.02 -12.54 20.82
N GLU A 22 9.35 -12.30 19.55
CA GLU A 22 8.61 -12.89 18.43
C GLU A 22 8.81 -14.41 18.35
N TYR A 23 10.01 -14.91 18.62
CA TYR A 23 10.28 -16.34 18.65
C TYR A 23 9.53 -17.03 19.79
N ASN A 24 9.58 -16.45 20.99
CA ASN A 24 8.83 -16.94 22.15
C ASN A 24 7.33 -16.89 21.88
N LEU A 25 6.85 -15.83 21.23
CA LEU A 25 5.45 -15.72 20.83
C LEU A 25 5.04 -16.81 19.83
N LEU A 26 5.89 -17.14 18.84
CA LEU A 26 5.58 -18.14 17.83
C LEU A 26 5.73 -19.59 18.30
N THR A 27 6.60 -19.83 19.27
CA THR A 27 6.94 -21.19 19.73
C THR A 27 6.41 -21.52 21.11
N HIS A 28 5.90 -20.52 21.86
CA HIS A 28 5.58 -20.61 23.28
C HIS A 28 6.71 -21.16 24.15
N THR A 29 7.94 -20.89 23.74
CA THR A 29 9.13 -21.20 24.55
C THR A 29 9.61 -19.94 25.26
N GLN A 30 10.52 -20.11 26.23
CA GLN A 30 11.34 -19.00 26.75
C GLN A 30 12.78 -19.09 26.25
N GLN A 31 12.98 -19.76 25.11
CA GLN A 31 14.30 -20.07 24.56
C GLN A 31 14.78 -19.03 23.54
N GLY A 32 13.95 -18.06 23.17
CA GLY A 32 14.31 -17.03 22.18
C GLY A 32 15.58 -16.26 22.52
N ALA A 33 15.81 -16.01 23.82
CA ALA A 33 17.01 -15.32 24.32
C ALA A 33 18.30 -16.16 24.18
N GLU A 34 18.18 -17.47 23.95
CA GLU A 34 19.31 -18.41 23.81
C GLU A 34 19.67 -18.68 22.34
N LEU A 35 19.00 -18.04 21.38
CA LEU A 35 19.19 -18.32 19.95
C LEU A 35 20.06 -17.28 19.25
N VAL A 36 19.88 -16.00 19.56
CA VAL A 36 20.61 -14.89 18.95
C VAL A 36 21.43 -14.19 20.03
N ALA A 37 22.75 -14.23 19.88
CA ALA A 37 23.70 -13.63 20.83
C ALA A 37 23.75 -12.11 20.71
N ARG A 38 23.69 -11.62 19.47
CA ARG A 38 23.79 -10.20 19.12
C ARG A 38 23.23 -9.96 17.72
N SER A 39 22.83 -8.73 17.46
CA SER A 39 22.41 -8.25 16.16
C SER A 39 23.26 -7.05 15.71
N ALA A 40 23.23 -6.78 14.40
CA ALA A 40 23.79 -5.60 13.80
C ALA A 40 22.91 -5.16 12.63
N ARG A 41 22.91 -3.87 12.34
CA ARG A 41 22.42 -3.33 11.06
C ARG A 41 23.62 -2.88 10.23
N GLY A 42 23.46 -2.63 8.95
CA GLY A 42 24.56 -2.13 8.17
C GLY A 42 24.24 -1.76 6.74
N TYR A 43 25.29 -1.35 6.05
CA TYR A 43 25.25 -0.87 4.68
C TYR A 43 26.32 -1.57 3.85
N LEU A 44 25.94 -1.97 2.65
CA LEU A 44 26.87 -2.33 1.59
C LEU A 44 26.96 -1.13 0.64
N LEU A 45 28.17 -0.61 0.42
CA LEU A 45 28.43 0.56 -0.41
C LEU A 45 29.20 0.15 -1.66
N GLU A 46 28.70 0.54 -2.82
CA GLU A 46 29.38 0.40 -4.10
C GLU A 46 29.80 1.77 -4.62
N GLY A 47 31.05 1.88 -5.08
CA GLY A 47 31.56 3.07 -5.74
C GLY A 47 33.08 3.15 -5.79
N GLU A 48 33.59 4.20 -6.40
CA GLU A 48 35.01 4.57 -6.36
C GLU A 48 35.28 5.37 -5.07
N LEU A 49 35.16 4.70 -3.92
CA LEU A 49 35.28 5.31 -2.60
C LEU A 49 36.66 5.08 -2.01
N SER A 50 37.30 6.15 -1.52
CA SER A 50 38.53 6.06 -0.72
C SER A 50 38.21 5.65 0.73
N PRO A 51 39.17 5.07 1.46
CA PRO A 51 38.99 4.76 2.88
C PRO A 51 38.57 5.98 3.72
N ASP A 52 39.12 7.18 3.42
CA ASP A 52 38.79 8.42 4.11
C ASP A 52 37.35 8.88 3.83
N GLN A 53 36.85 8.69 2.60
CA GLN A 53 35.46 8.96 2.25
C GLN A 53 34.51 8.02 3.01
N VAL A 54 34.84 6.73 3.09
CA VAL A 54 34.02 5.77 3.86
C VAL A 54 34.06 6.09 5.35
N ALA A 55 35.22 6.47 5.90
CA ALA A 55 35.33 6.94 7.27
C ALA A 55 34.45 8.17 7.54
N THR A 56 34.41 9.12 6.59
CA THR A 56 33.54 10.30 6.67
C THR A 56 32.06 9.90 6.68
N LEU A 57 31.63 8.99 5.79
CA LEU A 57 30.26 8.48 5.78
C LEU A 57 29.90 7.83 7.13
N VAL A 58 30.81 7.03 7.70
CA VAL A 58 30.60 6.40 9.00
C VAL A 58 30.46 7.43 10.11
N GLN A 59 31.32 8.45 10.10
CA GLN A 59 31.39 9.43 11.17
C GLN A 59 30.23 10.43 11.16
N GLU A 60 29.84 10.89 9.97
CA GLU A 60 28.93 12.03 9.81
C GLU A 60 27.51 11.61 9.43
N LEU A 61 27.31 10.36 8.94
CA LEU A 61 26.03 9.94 8.36
C LEU A 61 25.49 8.60 8.88
N LEU A 62 26.31 7.55 8.89
CA LEU A 62 25.80 6.18 9.00
C LEU A 62 25.62 5.70 10.46
N VAL A 63 26.45 6.18 11.38
CA VAL A 63 26.54 5.70 12.77
C VAL A 63 26.20 6.80 13.76
N ASP A 64 25.28 6.54 14.67
CA ASP A 64 25.10 7.39 15.84
C ASP A 64 26.14 7.03 16.90
N HIS A 65 27.23 7.80 17.00
CA HIS A 65 28.33 7.49 17.91
C HIS A 65 27.98 7.48 19.40
N LEU A 66 26.84 8.07 19.79
CA LEU A 66 26.39 8.06 21.19
C LEU A 66 25.90 6.67 21.61
N VAL A 67 25.20 5.98 20.71
CA VAL A 67 24.51 4.72 21.02
C VAL A 67 24.98 3.52 20.19
N GLU A 68 25.81 3.76 19.16
CA GLU A 68 26.27 2.74 18.21
C GLU A 68 27.79 2.74 18.02
N ILE A 69 28.28 1.62 17.48
CA ILE A 69 29.66 1.40 17.05
C ILE A 69 29.64 0.91 15.60
N GLY A 70 30.38 1.59 14.72
CA GLY A 70 30.58 1.18 13.33
C GLY A 70 31.89 0.42 13.11
N GLN A 71 31.85 -0.62 12.28
CA GLN A 71 33.01 -1.33 11.76
C GLN A 71 32.99 -1.29 10.24
N VAL A 72 34.12 -0.94 9.63
CA VAL A 72 34.28 -0.87 8.17
C VAL A 72 35.14 -2.02 7.67
N ARG A 73 34.72 -2.67 6.58
CA ARG A 73 35.47 -3.73 5.91
C ARG A 73 35.41 -3.52 4.40
N GLU A 74 36.51 -3.75 3.71
CA GLU A 74 36.53 -3.81 2.25
C GLU A 74 36.10 -5.23 1.80
N ILE A 75 35.19 -5.30 0.82
CA ILE A 75 34.73 -6.56 0.23
C ILE A 75 35.57 -6.82 -1.04
N PRO A 76 36.43 -7.85 -1.07
CA PRO A 76 37.29 -8.13 -2.21
C PRO A 76 36.49 -8.53 -3.46
N ALA A 77 36.99 -8.13 -4.63
CA ALA A 77 36.33 -8.37 -5.92
C ALA A 77 36.25 -9.85 -6.33
N GLN A 78 37.10 -10.72 -5.79
CA GLN A 78 37.06 -12.17 -5.96
C GLN A 78 37.52 -12.88 -4.68
N GLY A 79 36.76 -13.89 -4.25
CA GLY A 79 37.16 -14.82 -3.20
C GLY A 79 36.52 -14.55 -1.84
N THR A 80 35.82 -15.57 -1.33
CA THR A 80 35.42 -15.71 0.08
C THR A 80 36.58 -15.35 0.99
N ILE A 81 36.42 -14.30 1.80
CA ILE A 81 37.23 -14.14 3.00
C ILE A 81 36.34 -14.47 4.19
N CYS A 82 36.63 -15.62 4.79
CA CYS A 82 36.41 -15.86 6.20
C CYS A 82 37.59 -15.19 6.93
N PRO A 83 37.33 -14.47 8.03
CA PRO A 83 38.06 -14.84 9.23
C PRO A 83 37.10 -14.91 10.42
N ARG A 84 37.34 -15.91 11.27
CA ARG A 84 36.80 -15.97 12.63
C ARG A 84 36.78 -14.57 13.26
N SER A 85 35.60 -14.03 13.55
CA SER A 85 35.53 -12.93 14.50
C SER A 85 35.94 -13.50 15.85
N GLN A 86 37.18 -13.24 16.27
CA GLN A 86 37.50 -13.37 17.68
C GLN A 86 36.64 -12.34 18.41
N GLY A 87 35.66 -12.82 19.17
CA GLY A 87 35.01 -11.98 20.16
C GLY A 87 36.07 -11.45 21.12
N THR A 88 35.86 -10.24 21.62
CA THR A 88 36.71 -9.58 22.61
C THR A 88 36.93 -10.40 23.88
N ASP A 89 36.15 -11.48 24.09
CA ASP A 89 36.21 -12.36 25.27
C ASP A 89 36.65 -13.81 24.97
N GLY A 90 37.27 -14.10 23.82
CA GLY A 90 37.82 -15.44 23.54
C GLY A 90 36.78 -16.57 23.41
N GLN A 91 35.48 -16.26 23.42
CA GLN A 91 34.44 -17.20 23.00
C GLN A 91 34.40 -17.28 21.47
N ALA A 92 34.41 -18.52 20.95
CA ALA A 92 34.26 -18.79 19.53
C ALA A 92 32.88 -18.32 19.06
N VAL A 93 32.81 -17.23 18.28
CA VAL A 93 31.52 -16.77 17.79
C VAL A 93 31.08 -17.63 16.60
N SER A 94 29.92 -18.25 16.84
CA SER A 94 28.95 -18.89 15.96
C SER A 94 28.74 -18.29 14.57
N ARG A 95 28.10 -19.08 13.70
CA ARG A 95 27.67 -18.68 12.36
C ARG A 95 26.86 -17.37 12.34
N MET A 96 27.08 -16.62 11.28
CA MET A 96 26.49 -15.32 10.98
C MET A 96 25.40 -15.47 9.91
N ILE A 97 24.24 -14.86 10.16
CA ILE A 97 23.11 -14.79 9.23
C ILE A 97 22.92 -13.33 8.83
N THR A 98 22.99 -13.03 7.55
CA THR A 98 22.69 -11.69 7.02
C THR A 98 21.33 -11.73 6.32
N VAL A 99 20.43 -10.84 6.71
CA VAL A 99 19.15 -10.61 6.06
C VAL A 99 19.32 -9.41 5.12
N LEU A 100 19.05 -9.64 3.84
CA LEU A 100 19.07 -8.62 2.80
C LEU A 100 17.67 -8.50 2.19
N LEU A 101 17.31 -7.30 1.74
CA LEU A 101 16.19 -7.17 0.81
C LEU A 101 16.49 -7.96 -0.47
N LYS A 102 15.47 -8.53 -1.10
CA LYS A 102 15.63 -9.20 -2.40
C LYS A 102 15.90 -8.18 -3.51
N PRO A 103 16.58 -8.56 -4.60
CA PRO A 103 16.77 -7.68 -5.75
C PRO A 103 15.43 -7.10 -6.24
N GLY A 104 15.40 -5.78 -6.39
CA GLY A 104 14.26 -5.04 -6.89
C GLY A 104 13.27 -4.52 -5.84
N VAL A 105 13.38 -4.98 -4.59
CA VAL A 105 12.61 -4.41 -3.48
C VAL A 105 13.11 -3.00 -3.15
N MET A 106 12.19 -2.08 -2.89
CA MET A 106 12.52 -0.71 -2.49
C MET A 106 13.28 -0.68 -1.17
N ASP A 107 14.39 0.06 -1.12
CA ASP A 107 15.18 0.34 0.08
C ASP A 107 15.24 1.87 0.29
N PRO A 108 14.22 2.48 0.93
CA PRO A 108 14.18 3.93 1.11
C PRO A 108 15.39 4.45 1.89
N THR A 109 15.87 3.68 2.87
CA THR A 109 17.05 4.03 3.67
C THR A 109 18.30 4.08 2.79
N ALA A 110 18.50 3.10 1.89
CA ALA A 110 19.61 3.13 0.95
C ALA A 110 19.55 4.37 0.03
N LEU A 111 18.36 4.73 -0.47
CA LEU A 111 18.18 5.93 -1.28
C LEU A 111 18.52 7.20 -0.51
N SER A 112 18.07 7.34 0.74
CA SER A 112 18.42 8.48 1.60
C SER A 112 19.92 8.55 1.88
N VAL A 113 20.59 7.41 2.07
CA VAL A 113 22.06 7.38 2.22
C VAL A 113 22.76 7.81 0.95
N GLN A 114 22.29 7.40 -0.24
CA GLN A 114 22.85 7.86 -1.51
C GLN A 114 22.67 9.36 -1.72
N GLU A 115 21.50 9.90 -1.40
CA GLU A 115 21.20 11.33 -1.47
C GLU A 115 22.13 12.12 -0.53
N ALA A 116 22.17 11.74 0.75
CA ALA A 116 23.03 12.41 1.72
C ALA A 116 24.53 12.28 1.40
N ALA A 117 24.97 11.14 0.86
CA ALA A 117 26.35 10.98 0.41
C ALA A 117 26.69 11.92 -0.76
N ARG A 118 25.74 12.14 -1.68
CA ARG A 118 25.88 13.10 -2.78
C ARG A 118 26.02 14.52 -2.27
N ASP A 119 25.24 14.90 -1.25
CA ASP A 119 25.32 16.21 -0.61
C ASP A 119 26.66 16.44 0.10
N LEU A 120 27.28 15.37 0.61
CA LEU A 120 28.64 15.38 1.15
C LEU A 120 29.73 15.37 0.05
N GLY A 121 29.36 15.31 -1.22
CA GLY A 121 30.30 15.22 -2.35
C GLY A 121 31.00 13.87 -2.47
N ILE A 122 30.42 12.81 -1.90
CA ILE A 122 30.99 11.45 -1.90
C ILE A 122 30.25 10.60 -2.96
N PRO A 123 30.96 10.07 -3.98
CA PRO A 123 30.34 9.44 -5.15
C PRO A 123 29.95 7.97 -4.89
N VAL A 124 29.00 7.75 -3.99
CA VAL A 124 28.41 6.43 -3.76
C VAL A 124 27.48 6.08 -4.93
N GLN A 125 27.75 4.96 -5.61
CA GLN A 125 26.99 4.52 -6.79
C GLN A 125 25.77 3.69 -6.39
N ALA A 126 25.92 2.73 -5.47
CA ALA A 126 24.83 1.92 -4.95
C ALA A 126 24.96 1.72 -3.44
N VAL A 127 23.81 1.63 -2.75
CA VAL A 127 23.72 1.29 -1.34
C VAL A 127 22.72 0.16 -1.17
N ARG A 128 23.00 -0.77 -0.26
CA ARG A 128 22.02 -1.75 0.22
C ARG A 128 22.07 -1.83 1.74
N THR A 129 20.92 -1.85 2.37
CA THR A 129 20.83 -2.12 3.80
C THR A 129 20.83 -3.61 4.11
N PHE A 130 21.29 -3.97 5.31
CA PHE A 130 21.18 -5.32 5.82
C PHE A 130 20.94 -5.35 7.33
N ARG A 131 20.37 -6.45 7.79
CA ARG A 131 20.37 -6.86 9.20
C ARG A 131 21.23 -8.10 9.35
N ARG A 132 21.90 -8.25 10.48
CA ARG A 132 22.83 -9.35 10.73
C ARG A 132 22.62 -9.89 12.12
N TYR A 133 22.59 -11.22 12.23
CA TYR A 133 22.35 -11.93 13.46
C TYR A 133 23.48 -12.92 13.68
N TYR A 134 23.99 -12.96 14.91
CA TYR A 134 25.00 -13.92 15.34
C TYR A 134 24.32 -14.90 16.27
N LEU A 135 24.28 -16.17 15.88
CA LEU A 135 23.54 -17.17 16.63
C LEU A 135 24.35 -17.66 17.84
N GLN A 136 23.73 -18.37 18.79
CA GLN A 136 24.46 -19.09 19.85
C GLN A 136 24.62 -20.59 19.54
N THR A 137 23.93 -21.09 18.51
CA THR A 137 23.88 -22.51 18.13
C THR A 137 24.42 -22.75 16.72
N ASP A 138 24.99 -23.94 16.48
CA ASP A 138 25.44 -24.36 15.16
C ASP A 138 24.28 -24.74 14.22
N ILE A 139 24.42 -24.39 12.94
CA ILE A 139 23.51 -24.80 11.87
C ILE A 139 24.09 -26.01 11.15
N ALA A 140 23.35 -27.12 11.14
CA ALA A 140 23.70 -28.36 10.46
C ALA A 140 23.61 -28.23 8.92
N PRO A 141 24.17 -29.18 8.13
CA PRO A 141 23.99 -29.21 6.69
C PRO A 141 22.49 -29.34 6.35
N GLY A 142 21.89 -28.26 5.84
CA GLY A 142 20.45 -28.09 5.65
C GLY A 142 19.99 -26.63 5.78
N GLY A 143 20.77 -25.80 6.48
CA GLY A 143 20.55 -24.35 6.60
C GLY A 143 19.50 -23.97 7.65
N LEU A 144 19.48 -22.68 8.02
CA LEU A 144 18.66 -22.14 9.13
C LEU A 144 17.19 -22.49 8.97
N ALA A 145 16.65 -22.34 7.75
CA ALA A 145 15.23 -22.56 7.47
C ALA A 145 14.80 -24.03 7.68
N SER A 146 15.71 -24.99 7.50
CA SER A 146 15.40 -26.41 7.72
C SER A 146 15.43 -26.80 9.20
N GLN A 147 16.36 -26.22 9.96
CA GLN A 147 16.62 -26.61 11.35
C GLN A 147 15.82 -25.77 12.35
N TYR A 148 15.63 -24.48 12.05
CA TYR A 148 14.91 -23.51 12.88
C TYR A 148 13.91 -22.70 12.03
N PRO A 149 12.88 -23.32 11.45
CA PRO A 149 11.91 -22.65 10.58
C PRO A 149 11.18 -21.49 11.27
N ALA A 150 10.93 -21.59 12.59
CA ALA A 150 10.35 -20.51 13.37
C ALA A 150 11.31 -19.31 13.48
N LEU A 151 12.60 -19.55 13.71
CA LEU A 151 13.61 -18.49 13.78
C LEU A 151 13.78 -17.81 12.41
N ALA A 152 13.85 -18.59 11.32
CA ALA A 152 13.93 -18.04 9.96
C ALA A 152 12.79 -17.04 9.67
N LYS A 153 11.54 -17.39 10.05
CA LYS A 153 10.35 -16.52 9.93
C LYS A 153 10.36 -15.28 10.83
N VAL A 154 11.13 -15.29 11.91
CA VAL A 154 11.31 -14.13 12.79
C VAL A 154 12.38 -13.19 12.25
N LEU A 155 13.46 -13.75 11.69
CA LEU A 155 14.58 -12.98 11.18
C LEU A 155 14.23 -12.30 9.84
N ALA A 156 13.57 -13.00 8.93
CA ALA A 156 13.27 -12.51 7.59
C ALA A 156 11.79 -12.69 7.23
N ASN A 157 11.25 -11.72 6.48
CA ASN A 157 10.04 -11.92 5.72
C ASN A 157 10.38 -12.46 4.32
N ASP A 158 10.11 -13.75 4.09
CA ASP A 158 10.40 -14.42 2.83
C ASP A 158 9.72 -13.79 1.60
N ALA A 159 8.75 -12.87 1.75
CA ALA A 159 8.20 -12.11 0.64
C ALA A 159 9.25 -11.17 0.03
N ILE A 160 9.88 -10.35 0.88
CA ILE A 160 10.72 -9.20 0.48
C ILE A 160 12.20 -9.37 0.85
N GLU A 161 12.54 -10.32 1.70
CA GLU A 161 13.89 -10.52 2.23
C GLU A 161 14.45 -11.91 1.89
N GLN A 162 15.78 -12.01 1.93
CA GLN A 162 16.51 -13.25 1.74
C GLN A 162 17.54 -13.43 2.86
N LEU A 163 17.72 -14.68 3.28
CA LEU A 163 18.72 -15.08 4.26
C LEU A 163 20.01 -15.50 3.54
N VAL A 164 21.12 -14.84 3.88
CA VAL A 164 22.45 -15.19 3.42
C VAL A 164 23.23 -15.77 4.59
N GLU A 165 23.60 -17.05 4.47
CA GLU A 165 24.47 -17.72 5.43
C GLU A 165 25.95 -17.44 5.11
N GLY A 166 26.67 -16.87 6.06
CA GLY A 166 28.09 -16.53 5.88
C GLY A 166 28.31 -15.12 5.30
N PRO A 167 29.52 -14.84 4.76
CA PRO A 167 29.89 -13.50 4.34
C PRO A 167 29.11 -13.05 3.09
N VAL A 168 28.81 -11.76 3.03
CA VAL A 168 28.20 -11.14 1.85
C VAL A 168 29.23 -11.07 0.73
N ALA A 169 28.85 -11.49 -0.48
CA ALA A 169 29.69 -11.42 -1.67
C ALA A 169 29.27 -10.25 -2.59
N PRO A 170 30.15 -9.76 -3.48
CA PRO A 170 29.82 -8.71 -4.45
C PRO A 170 28.61 -9.02 -5.33
N GLY A 171 28.33 -10.29 -5.63
CA GLY A 171 27.14 -10.69 -6.38
C GLY A 171 25.81 -10.33 -5.69
N HIS A 172 25.82 -10.07 -4.38
CA HIS A 172 24.66 -9.58 -3.64
C HIS A 172 24.45 -8.07 -3.78
N LEU A 173 25.27 -7.35 -4.56
CA LEU A 173 25.11 -5.91 -4.84
C LEU A 173 24.45 -5.62 -6.19
N VAL A 174 24.47 -6.57 -7.12
CA VAL A 174 23.97 -6.36 -8.49
C VAL A 174 22.45 -6.11 -8.49
N LEU A 175 22.03 -4.94 -9.00
CA LEU A 175 20.64 -4.49 -9.04
C LEU A 175 19.84 -5.00 -10.25
N GLY A 176 20.49 -5.51 -11.30
CA GLY A 176 19.82 -6.04 -12.49
C GLY A 176 20.77 -6.30 -13.67
N ALA A 177 20.22 -6.84 -14.75
CA ALA A 177 20.90 -7.03 -16.03
C ALA A 177 20.04 -6.46 -17.18
N PRO A 178 20.60 -6.02 -18.31
CA PRO A 178 19.81 -5.47 -19.41
C PRO A 178 18.71 -6.43 -19.89
N TYR A 179 17.52 -5.90 -20.16
CA TYR A 179 16.44 -6.67 -20.77
C TYR A 179 16.76 -6.91 -22.24
N LEU A 180 16.69 -8.17 -22.67
CA LEU A 180 16.79 -8.53 -24.08
C LEU A 180 15.37 -8.57 -24.64
N PHE A 181 15.06 -7.62 -25.51
CA PHE A 181 13.72 -7.48 -26.08
C PHE A 181 13.26 -8.76 -26.77
N ARG A 182 12.08 -9.22 -26.35
CA ARG A 182 11.32 -10.27 -27.01
C ARG A 182 9.84 -9.93 -26.95
N LEU A 183 9.23 -9.67 -28.10
CA LEU A 183 7.79 -9.47 -28.19
C LEU A 183 7.06 -10.79 -27.85
N GLY A 184 6.33 -10.78 -26.75
CA GLY A 184 5.39 -11.83 -26.39
C GLY A 184 4.12 -11.73 -27.24
N THR A 185 3.69 -12.87 -27.78
CA THR A 185 2.39 -13.01 -28.43
C THR A 185 1.64 -14.12 -27.71
N CYS A 186 0.32 -13.95 -27.56
CA CYS A 186 -0.54 -14.88 -26.83
C CYS A 186 -1.50 -15.57 -27.81
N PRO A 187 -1.16 -16.75 -28.35
CA PRO A 187 -2.04 -17.47 -29.26
C PRO A 187 -3.32 -17.88 -28.54
N LEU A 188 -4.41 -17.17 -28.81
CA LEU A 188 -5.70 -17.44 -28.18
C LEU A 188 -6.83 -17.61 -29.17
N ARG A 189 -6.66 -17.17 -30.43
CA ARG A 189 -7.73 -17.23 -31.45
C ARG A 189 -8.23 -18.63 -31.73
N ASP A 190 -7.40 -19.66 -31.62
CA ASP A 190 -7.79 -21.04 -31.96
C ASP A 190 -7.95 -21.94 -30.73
N LEU A 191 -7.86 -21.38 -29.53
CA LEU A 191 -8.05 -22.12 -28.28
C LEU A 191 -9.52 -22.50 -28.06
N ASP A 192 -9.74 -23.69 -27.52
CA ASP A 192 -11.03 -24.08 -26.95
C ASP A 192 -11.22 -23.49 -25.54
N ASP A 193 -12.41 -23.68 -24.97
CA ASP A 193 -12.76 -23.11 -23.67
C ASP A 193 -11.82 -23.58 -22.55
N ALA A 194 -11.45 -24.87 -22.54
CA ALA A 194 -10.55 -25.43 -21.53
C ALA A 194 -9.15 -24.81 -21.63
N ALA A 195 -8.65 -24.60 -22.84
CA ALA A 195 -7.37 -23.96 -23.06
C ALA A 195 -7.39 -22.46 -22.75
N LEU A 196 -8.51 -21.76 -22.99
CA LEU A 196 -8.69 -20.36 -22.56
C LEU A 196 -8.65 -20.22 -21.03
N GLU A 197 -9.36 -21.08 -20.30
CA GLU A 197 -9.30 -21.09 -18.83
C GLU A 197 -7.87 -21.39 -18.33
N GLN A 198 -7.19 -22.33 -18.98
CA GLN A 198 -5.80 -22.66 -18.64
C GLN A 198 -4.84 -21.51 -18.92
N LEU A 199 -5.04 -20.77 -20.02
CA LEU A 199 -4.26 -19.56 -20.32
C LEU A 199 -4.45 -18.50 -19.23
N SER A 200 -5.70 -18.22 -18.86
CA SER A 200 -6.04 -17.27 -17.79
C SER A 200 -5.41 -17.65 -16.45
N ARG A 201 -5.46 -18.93 -16.07
CA ARG A 201 -4.85 -19.42 -14.82
C ARG A 201 -3.32 -19.34 -14.85
N ARG A 202 -2.69 -19.78 -15.95
CA ARG A 202 -1.22 -19.79 -16.06
C ARG A 202 -0.62 -18.39 -16.12
N GLY A 203 -1.32 -17.46 -16.78
CA GLY A 203 -0.92 -16.05 -16.86
C GLY A 203 -1.38 -15.22 -15.66
N GLN A 204 -2.03 -15.80 -14.66
CA GLN A 204 -2.56 -15.09 -13.48
C GLN A 204 -3.52 -13.92 -13.84
N LEU A 205 -4.15 -13.98 -15.02
CA LEU A 205 -4.98 -12.89 -15.56
C LEU A 205 -6.28 -12.68 -14.79
N SER A 206 -6.73 -13.68 -14.03
CA SER A 206 -7.98 -13.66 -13.26
C SER A 206 -9.23 -13.31 -14.09
N LEU A 207 -9.17 -13.65 -15.39
CA LEU A 207 -10.27 -13.51 -16.34
C LEU A 207 -11.14 -14.77 -16.34
N SER A 208 -12.45 -14.59 -16.25
CA SER A 208 -13.45 -15.65 -16.43
C SER A 208 -13.49 -16.14 -17.88
N LEU A 209 -14.09 -17.32 -18.10
CA LEU A 209 -14.24 -17.87 -19.44
C LEU A 209 -15.00 -16.93 -20.39
N ASP A 210 -16.06 -16.26 -19.91
CA ASP A 210 -16.82 -15.33 -20.75
C ASP A 210 -16.00 -14.08 -21.14
N GLU A 211 -15.18 -13.57 -20.23
CA GLU A 211 -14.23 -12.49 -20.52
C GLU A 211 -13.18 -12.95 -21.54
N MET A 212 -12.60 -14.14 -21.35
CA MET A 212 -11.63 -14.72 -22.30
C MET A 212 -12.25 -14.95 -23.69
N ARG A 213 -13.51 -15.39 -23.78
CA ARG A 213 -14.24 -15.54 -25.05
C ARG A 213 -14.49 -14.19 -25.72
N ALA A 214 -14.82 -13.15 -24.96
CA ALA A 214 -14.99 -11.80 -25.50
C ALA A 214 -13.68 -11.27 -26.11
N ILE A 215 -12.57 -11.45 -25.39
CA ILE A 215 -11.22 -11.13 -25.87
C ILE A 215 -10.89 -11.96 -27.13
N GLN A 216 -11.15 -13.26 -27.11
CA GLN A 216 -10.95 -14.13 -28.26
C GLN A 216 -11.75 -13.68 -29.48
N ALA A 217 -13.04 -13.36 -29.32
CA ALA A 217 -13.87 -12.88 -30.40
C ALA A 217 -13.35 -11.56 -30.98
N HIS A 218 -12.88 -10.64 -30.12
CA HIS A 218 -12.28 -9.38 -30.54
C HIS A 218 -11.03 -9.61 -31.41
N PHE A 219 -10.06 -10.38 -30.93
CA PHE A 219 -8.82 -10.65 -31.67
C PHE A 219 -9.02 -11.53 -32.91
N ARG A 220 -10.02 -12.43 -32.91
CA ARG A 220 -10.48 -13.11 -34.14
C ARG A 220 -11.00 -12.11 -35.17
N GLY A 221 -11.80 -11.13 -34.74
CA GLY A 221 -12.33 -10.07 -35.60
C GLY A 221 -11.23 -9.18 -36.20
N LEU A 222 -10.17 -8.90 -35.43
CA LEU A 222 -9.00 -8.17 -35.90
C LEU A 222 -8.07 -9.00 -36.80
N GLY A 223 -8.22 -10.33 -36.82
CA GLY A 223 -7.38 -11.22 -37.63
C GLY A 223 -5.94 -11.36 -37.14
N ARG A 224 -5.66 -11.03 -35.86
CA ARG A 224 -4.31 -11.13 -35.24
C ARG A 224 -4.38 -11.65 -33.81
N GLU A 225 -3.29 -12.23 -33.32
CA GLU A 225 -3.16 -12.52 -31.88
C GLU A 225 -2.90 -11.23 -31.09
N PRO A 226 -3.30 -11.16 -29.81
CA PRO A 226 -2.82 -10.13 -28.90
C PRO A 226 -1.34 -10.31 -28.60
N SER A 227 -0.65 -9.20 -28.33
CA SER A 227 0.59 -9.25 -27.56
C SER A 227 0.31 -9.58 -26.10
N ASP A 228 1.33 -10.00 -25.38
CA ASP A 228 1.25 -10.22 -23.93
C ASP A 228 0.81 -8.97 -23.17
N VAL A 229 1.38 -7.79 -23.47
CA VAL A 229 1.02 -6.53 -22.83
C VAL A 229 -0.43 -6.10 -23.12
N GLU A 230 -0.97 -6.44 -24.30
CA GLU A 230 -2.38 -6.18 -24.62
C GLU A 230 -3.32 -7.03 -23.77
N LEU A 231 -2.98 -8.32 -23.62
CA LEU A 231 -3.77 -9.25 -22.81
C LEU A 231 -3.68 -8.88 -21.31
N GLU A 232 -2.50 -8.49 -20.83
CA GLU A 232 -2.31 -7.98 -19.47
C GLU A 232 -3.08 -6.68 -19.23
N THR A 233 -3.05 -5.73 -20.19
CA THR A 233 -3.81 -4.48 -20.10
C THR A 233 -5.30 -4.77 -19.93
N LEU A 234 -5.87 -5.67 -20.74
CA LEU A 234 -7.26 -6.10 -20.61
C LEU A 234 -7.53 -6.80 -19.27
N ALA A 235 -6.62 -7.67 -18.81
CA ALA A 235 -6.75 -8.38 -17.54
C ALA A 235 -6.79 -7.43 -16.33
N GLN A 236 -5.88 -6.45 -16.29
CA GLN A 236 -5.85 -5.44 -15.22
C GLN A 236 -7.10 -4.56 -15.26
N THR A 237 -7.44 -4.00 -16.42
CA THR A 237 -8.63 -3.12 -16.56
C THR A 237 -9.92 -3.86 -16.21
N TRP A 238 -10.07 -5.14 -16.60
CA TRP A 238 -11.28 -5.94 -16.34
C TRP A 238 -11.27 -6.69 -15.00
N SER A 239 -10.24 -6.51 -14.16
CA SER A 239 -10.14 -7.10 -12.82
C SER A 239 -11.29 -6.67 -11.90
N GLU A 240 -11.53 -7.43 -10.81
CA GLU A 240 -12.53 -7.02 -9.81
C GLU A 240 -12.14 -5.70 -9.14
N HIS A 241 -10.84 -5.54 -8.87
CA HIS A 241 -10.26 -4.36 -8.25
C HIS A 241 -10.49 -3.08 -9.06
N CYS A 242 -10.13 -3.05 -10.35
CA CYS A 242 -10.27 -1.84 -11.17
C CYS A 242 -11.73 -1.62 -11.60
N SER A 243 -12.39 -2.67 -12.11
CA SER A 243 -13.70 -2.51 -12.72
C SER A 243 -14.88 -2.63 -11.76
N HIS A 244 -14.69 -3.09 -10.52
CA HIS A 244 -15.75 -3.29 -9.52
C HIS A 244 -16.92 -4.14 -10.05
N LYS A 245 -16.62 -5.33 -10.62
CA LYS A 245 -17.61 -6.10 -11.41
C LYS A 245 -18.82 -6.53 -10.59
N THR A 246 -18.63 -6.84 -9.31
CA THR A 246 -19.73 -7.20 -8.40
C THR A 246 -20.63 -6.00 -8.13
N LEU A 247 -20.05 -4.83 -7.85
CA LEU A 247 -20.82 -3.61 -7.54
C LEU A 247 -21.48 -2.99 -8.77
N LYS A 248 -20.86 -3.08 -9.96
CA LYS A 248 -21.44 -2.59 -11.22
C LYS A 248 -22.30 -3.64 -11.96
N GLY A 249 -22.27 -4.89 -11.50
CA GLY A 249 -22.91 -6.03 -12.16
C GLY A 249 -24.41 -6.15 -11.89
N ARG A 250 -25.05 -7.04 -12.66
CA ARG A 250 -26.46 -7.39 -12.48
C ARG A 250 -26.60 -8.46 -11.41
N ILE A 251 -27.49 -8.27 -10.46
CA ILE A 251 -27.73 -9.21 -9.36
C ILE A 251 -29.21 -9.57 -9.34
N ASN A 252 -29.52 -10.85 -9.41
CA ASN A 252 -30.83 -11.36 -9.04
C ASN A 252 -30.82 -11.67 -7.53
N PHE A 253 -31.39 -10.77 -6.73
CA PHE A 253 -31.47 -10.91 -5.29
C PHE A 253 -32.89 -11.37 -4.89
N ASN A 254 -33.02 -12.62 -4.44
CA ASN A 254 -34.32 -13.21 -4.03
C ASN A 254 -35.45 -12.99 -5.07
N GLY A 255 -35.14 -13.08 -6.38
CA GLY A 255 -36.10 -12.89 -7.47
C GLY A 255 -36.27 -11.44 -7.95
N ARG A 256 -35.67 -10.46 -7.26
CA ARG A 256 -35.58 -9.08 -7.72
C ARG A 256 -34.30 -8.89 -8.51
N LEU A 257 -34.44 -8.52 -9.78
CA LEU A 257 -33.31 -8.09 -10.59
C LEU A 257 -32.90 -6.67 -10.22
N ILE A 258 -31.62 -6.49 -9.94
CA ILE A 258 -30.91 -5.22 -9.75
C ILE A 258 -29.93 -5.12 -10.91
N ASP A 259 -30.06 -4.11 -11.76
CA ASP A 259 -29.27 -4.00 -12.98
C ASP A 259 -27.86 -3.47 -12.73
N ASN A 260 -27.71 -2.64 -11.70
CA ASN A 260 -26.40 -2.18 -11.24
C ASN A 260 -26.47 -1.86 -9.76
N LEU A 261 -25.86 -2.71 -8.93
CA LEU A 261 -25.96 -2.61 -7.48
C LEU A 261 -25.55 -1.23 -6.97
N LEU A 262 -24.42 -0.69 -7.43
CA LEU A 262 -23.92 0.62 -6.99
C LEU A 262 -24.80 1.78 -7.42
N LYS A 263 -25.25 1.79 -8.69
CA LYS A 263 -26.09 2.86 -9.25
C LYS A 263 -27.47 2.90 -8.59
N GLU A 264 -28.08 1.75 -8.31
CA GLU A 264 -29.41 1.67 -7.71
C GLU A 264 -29.42 1.83 -6.20
N THR A 265 -28.30 1.61 -5.52
CA THR A 265 -28.19 1.74 -4.06
C THR A 265 -27.52 3.06 -3.67
N ILE A 266 -26.19 3.09 -3.57
CA ILE A 266 -25.41 4.22 -3.05
C ILE A 266 -25.62 5.45 -3.93
N PHE A 267 -25.45 5.36 -5.26
CA PHE A 267 -25.65 6.53 -6.12
C PHE A 267 -27.12 6.95 -6.13
N GLY A 268 -28.06 6.00 -6.18
CA GLY A 268 -29.49 6.28 -6.18
C GLY A 268 -29.90 7.08 -4.95
N ALA A 269 -29.47 6.64 -3.77
CA ALA A 269 -29.70 7.32 -2.50
C ALA A 269 -29.05 8.71 -2.46
N THR A 270 -27.78 8.83 -2.89
CA THR A 270 -27.10 10.14 -2.96
C THR A 270 -27.84 11.10 -3.88
N GLN A 271 -28.23 10.67 -5.08
CA GLN A 271 -28.96 11.52 -6.03
C GLN A 271 -30.34 11.91 -5.51
N GLU A 272 -31.01 11.02 -4.78
CA GLU A 272 -32.26 11.36 -4.11
C GLU A 272 -32.07 12.44 -3.04
N ILE A 273 -31.05 12.30 -2.17
CA ILE A 273 -30.72 13.29 -1.14
C ILE A 273 -30.38 14.64 -1.78
N ARG A 274 -29.52 14.64 -2.81
CA ARG A 274 -29.16 15.87 -3.55
C ARG A 274 -30.38 16.57 -4.15
N ARG A 275 -31.29 15.82 -4.79
CA ARG A 275 -32.55 16.38 -5.31
C ARG A 275 -33.43 16.96 -4.21
N ARG A 276 -33.49 16.32 -3.03
CA ARG A 276 -34.27 16.81 -1.88
C ARG A 276 -33.67 18.09 -1.28
N LEU A 277 -32.34 18.20 -1.23
CA LEU A 277 -31.63 19.39 -0.73
C LEU A 277 -31.74 20.58 -1.71
N GLY A 278 -31.82 20.33 -3.02
CA GLY A 278 -31.99 21.38 -4.02
C GLY A 278 -30.86 22.41 -3.96
N PRO A 279 -31.14 23.71 -3.73
CA PRO A 279 -30.11 24.74 -3.57
C PRO A 279 -29.13 24.50 -2.41
N GLU A 280 -29.54 23.74 -1.40
CA GLU A 280 -28.72 23.37 -0.24
C GLU A 280 -27.80 22.18 -0.51
N ASP A 281 -27.80 21.63 -1.73
CA ASP A 281 -26.83 20.61 -2.13
C ASP A 281 -25.40 21.14 -1.99
N TRP A 282 -24.58 20.38 -1.29
CA TRP A 282 -23.20 20.68 -0.97
C TRP A 282 -22.24 19.69 -1.64
N CYS A 283 -22.73 18.69 -2.40
CA CYS A 283 -21.90 17.81 -3.20
C CYS A 283 -21.36 18.54 -4.45
N VAL A 284 -20.03 18.58 -4.59
CA VAL A 284 -19.36 19.24 -5.73
C VAL A 284 -18.90 18.26 -6.78
N SER A 285 -18.24 17.17 -6.38
CA SER A 285 -17.82 16.06 -7.25
C SER A 285 -18.03 14.77 -6.49
N VAL A 286 -18.95 13.92 -6.92
CA VAL A 286 -19.21 12.63 -6.28
C VAL A 286 -19.32 11.58 -7.36
N PHE A 287 -18.56 10.49 -7.21
CA PHE A 287 -18.53 9.37 -8.15
C PHE A 287 -17.97 9.67 -9.54
N GLU A 288 -17.21 10.77 -9.68
CA GLU A 288 -16.62 11.23 -10.94
C GLU A 288 -15.08 11.23 -10.92
N ASP A 289 -14.48 11.12 -9.74
CA ASP A 289 -13.04 11.34 -9.51
C ASP A 289 -12.52 10.43 -8.39
N ASN A 290 -11.21 10.49 -8.11
CA ASN A 290 -10.50 9.71 -7.10
C ASN A 290 -11.10 9.83 -5.69
N ALA A 291 -11.55 11.03 -5.30
CA ALA A 291 -12.19 11.30 -4.01
C ALA A 291 -13.53 12.05 -4.17
N GLY A 292 -14.40 11.92 -3.17
CA GLY A 292 -15.63 12.72 -3.09
C GLY A 292 -15.31 14.13 -2.61
N VAL A 293 -15.83 15.15 -3.29
CA VAL A 293 -15.63 16.58 -3.00
C VAL A 293 -16.94 17.24 -2.58
N VAL A 294 -16.87 17.99 -1.48
CA VAL A 294 -17.99 18.69 -0.87
C VAL A 294 -17.66 20.16 -0.59
N ARG A 295 -18.67 21.02 -0.62
CA ARG A 295 -18.53 22.46 -0.35
C ARG A 295 -18.13 22.68 1.10
N PHE A 296 -17.16 23.57 1.32
CA PHE A 296 -16.69 23.96 2.65
C PHE A 296 -16.88 25.46 2.87
N ASP A 297 -16.19 26.30 2.10
CA ASP A 297 -16.37 27.76 2.12
C ASP A 297 -16.33 28.37 0.71
N SER A 298 -16.19 29.70 0.60
CA SER A 298 -16.13 30.42 -0.68
C SER A 298 -14.81 30.28 -1.44
N HIS A 299 -13.75 29.79 -0.79
CA HIS A 299 -12.40 29.68 -1.33
C HIS A 299 -11.97 28.22 -1.53
N TYR A 300 -12.45 27.33 -0.66
CA TYR A 300 -12.08 25.92 -0.63
C TYR A 300 -13.29 24.99 -0.55
N HIS A 301 -13.06 23.79 -1.05
CA HIS A 301 -13.86 22.60 -0.84
C HIS A 301 -13.02 21.58 -0.06
N VAL A 302 -13.69 20.58 0.49
CA VAL A 302 -13.04 19.46 1.18
C VAL A 302 -13.28 18.21 0.37
N CYS A 303 -12.26 17.38 0.21
CA CYS A 303 -12.39 16.05 -0.35
C CYS A 303 -12.07 14.98 0.68
N PHE A 304 -12.67 13.81 0.55
CA PHE A 304 -12.44 12.68 1.43
C PHE A 304 -12.48 11.37 0.66
N LYS A 305 -11.57 10.47 1.02
CA LYS A 305 -11.43 9.14 0.46
C LYS A 305 -10.97 8.18 1.54
N VAL A 306 -11.46 6.94 1.44
CA VAL A 306 -11.02 5.81 2.25
C VAL A 306 -10.78 4.65 1.30
N GLU A 307 -9.65 3.96 1.48
CA GLU A 307 -9.25 2.77 0.74
C GLU A 307 -8.95 1.62 1.69
N THR A 308 -8.74 0.42 1.14
CA THR A 308 -8.34 -0.77 1.90
C THR A 308 -7.09 -1.40 1.32
N HIS A 309 -6.23 -1.95 2.18
CA HIS A 309 -5.02 -2.66 1.74
C HIS A 309 -4.82 -4.02 2.44
N ASN A 310 -5.90 -4.80 2.47
CA ASN A 310 -6.06 -6.01 3.29
C ASN A 310 -5.05 -7.13 2.96
N HIS A 311 -5.05 -7.60 1.70
CA HIS A 311 -4.24 -8.75 1.28
C HIS A 311 -2.73 -8.50 1.41
N PRO A 312 -2.19 -7.33 0.98
CA PRO A 312 -0.77 -7.05 1.18
C PRO A 312 -0.42 -6.94 2.67
N SER A 313 -1.29 -6.33 3.49
CA SER A 313 -1.09 -6.26 4.95
C SER A 313 -1.16 -7.61 5.66
N ALA A 314 -1.75 -8.65 5.05
CA ALA A 314 -1.71 -10.01 5.58
C ALA A 314 -0.33 -10.68 5.42
N ILE A 315 0.38 -10.35 4.33
CA ILE A 315 1.64 -10.99 3.91
C ILE A 315 2.86 -10.22 4.42
N GLU A 316 2.88 -8.90 4.24
CA GLU A 316 3.93 -8.02 4.73
C GLU A 316 3.24 -6.79 5.37
N PRO A 317 2.92 -6.86 6.67
CA PRO A 317 2.04 -5.90 7.33
C PRO A 317 2.53 -4.45 7.31
N TYR A 318 3.86 -4.24 7.37
CA TYR A 318 4.43 -2.89 7.40
C TYR A 318 4.25 -2.18 6.06
N GLY A 319 4.83 -2.73 5.00
CA GLY A 319 4.76 -2.26 3.62
C GLY A 319 3.33 -2.27 3.10
N GLY A 320 2.54 -3.29 3.42
CA GLY A 320 1.12 -3.33 3.09
C GLY A 320 0.35 -2.13 3.63
N ALA A 321 0.48 -1.79 4.92
CA ALA A 321 -0.24 -0.65 5.48
C ALA A 321 0.36 0.71 5.07
N ASN A 322 1.69 0.76 4.95
CA ASN A 322 2.46 1.92 4.51
C ASN A 322 2.04 2.36 3.09
N THR A 323 1.99 1.42 2.14
CA THR A 323 1.55 1.68 0.77
C THR A 323 0.04 1.87 0.66
N GLY A 324 -0.75 1.25 1.54
CA GLY A 324 -2.18 1.56 1.68
C GLY A 324 -2.43 3.02 2.07
N LEU A 325 -1.64 3.56 3.02
CA LEU A 325 -1.74 4.97 3.39
C LEU A 325 -1.22 5.91 2.28
N GLY A 326 -0.09 5.59 1.65
CA GLY A 326 0.42 6.38 0.52
C GLY A 326 -0.55 6.41 -0.67
N GLY A 327 -1.14 5.27 -1.03
CA GLY A 327 -2.18 5.18 -2.06
C GLY A 327 -3.34 6.14 -1.82
N VAL A 328 -3.93 6.09 -0.63
CA VAL A 328 -5.07 6.97 -0.30
C VAL A 328 -4.68 8.43 -0.14
N ILE A 329 -3.42 8.77 0.15
CA ILE A 329 -2.95 10.16 0.12
C ILE A 329 -2.90 10.68 -1.33
N ARG A 330 -2.51 9.83 -2.29
CA ARG A 330 -2.46 10.18 -3.71
C ARG A 330 -3.85 10.38 -4.32
N ASP A 331 -4.90 9.79 -3.77
CA ASP A 331 -6.27 9.99 -4.26
C ASP A 331 -6.75 11.46 -4.16
N PRO A 332 -6.68 12.15 -3.01
CA PRO A 332 -6.86 13.60 -2.93
C PRO A 332 -5.92 14.38 -3.85
N LEU A 333 -4.65 13.96 -4.00
CA LEU A 333 -3.70 14.59 -4.93
C LEU A 333 -4.12 14.41 -6.40
N GLY A 334 -4.80 13.32 -6.74
CA GLY A 334 -5.39 13.06 -8.06
C GLY A 334 -6.75 13.71 -8.25
N THR A 335 -7.42 14.16 -7.18
CA THR A 335 -8.78 14.71 -7.25
C THR A 335 -8.79 16.12 -7.82
N GLY A 336 -9.56 16.36 -8.88
CA GLY A 336 -9.52 17.60 -9.63
C GLY A 336 -8.10 17.90 -10.12
N LEU A 337 -7.60 19.10 -9.84
CA LEU A 337 -6.20 19.46 -10.11
C LEU A 337 -5.32 19.28 -8.88
N GLY A 338 -5.73 18.49 -7.89
CA GLY A 338 -4.96 18.16 -6.69
C GLY A 338 -5.41 18.93 -5.44
N ALA A 339 -5.92 18.17 -4.47
CA ALA A 339 -6.23 18.65 -3.13
C ALA A 339 -5.03 18.49 -2.19
N LYS A 340 -4.83 19.42 -1.26
CA LYS A 340 -3.78 19.31 -0.24
C LYS A 340 -4.26 18.37 0.87
N PRO A 341 -3.59 17.24 1.14
CA PRO A 341 -3.89 16.39 2.30
C PRO A 341 -3.70 17.15 3.61
N ILE A 342 -4.70 17.08 4.50
CA ILE A 342 -4.72 17.81 5.78
C ILE A 342 -4.86 16.89 6.99
N ALA A 343 -5.40 15.68 6.83
CA ALA A 343 -5.53 14.70 7.90
C ALA A 343 -5.78 13.30 7.35
N ASN A 344 -5.36 12.30 8.12
CA ASN A 344 -5.60 10.90 7.87
C ASN A 344 -6.52 10.29 8.94
N THR A 345 -7.14 9.16 8.60
CA THR A 345 -7.86 8.29 9.52
C THR A 345 -7.60 6.83 9.21
N ASP A 346 -7.67 5.96 10.21
CA ASP A 346 -7.52 4.52 10.02
C ASP A 346 -8.59 3.70 10.73
N VAL A 347 -9.00 2.59 10.11
CA VAL A 347 -9.83 1.59 10.78
C VAL A 347 -9.19 0.23 10.58
N PHE A 348 -8.91 -0.47 11.67
CA PHE A 348 -8.26 -1.77 11.62
C PHE A 348 -9.15 -2.88 12.17
N CYS A 349 -9.15 -4.02 11.49
CA CYS A 349 -9.78 -5.24 11.97
C CYS A 349 -8.74 -6.36 12.05
N PHE A 350 -8.51 -6.89 13.25
CA PHE A 350 -7.52 -7.93 13.52
C PHE A 350 -8.13 -9.14 14.23
N ALA A 351 -7.48 -10.29 14.11
CA ALA A 351 -7.72 -11.37 15.07
C ALA A 351 -7.12 -11.03 16.46
N PRO A 352 -7.60 -11.66 17.55
CA PRO A 352 -7.10 -11.39 18.89
C PRO A 352 -5.56 -11.53 18.99
N PRO A 353 -4.85 -10.56 19.60
CA PRO A 353 -3.38 -10.56 19.66
C PRO A 353 -2.79 -11.62 20.60
N ASP A 354 -3.63 -12.32 21.34
CA ASP A 354 -3.31 -13.47 22.21
C ASP A 354 -3.70 -14.82 21.57
N THR A 355 -4.04 -14.83 20.27
CA THR A 355 -4.31 -16.06 19.51
C THR A 355 -3.16 -17.05 19.65
N ARG A 356 -3.47 -18.29 20.02
CA ARG A 356 -2.45 -19.33 20.22
C ARG A 356 -1.79 -19.75 18.90
N PRO A 357 -0.46 -19.73 18.76
CA PRO A 357 0.29 -20.26 17.62
C PRO A 357 -0.19 -21.61 17.06
N GLU A 358 -0.59 -22.57 17.89
CA GLU A 358 -1.04 -23.89 17.44
C GLU A 358 -2.37 -23.83 16.69
N ALA A 359 -3.14 -22.74 16.85
CA ALA A 359 -4.38 -22.50 16.13
C ALA A 359 -4.14 -21.76 14.79
N LEU A 360 -2.91 -21.33 14.50
CA LEU A 360 -2.61 -20.61 13.26
C LEU A 360 -2.52 -21.57 12.08
N PRO A 361 -3.22 -21.30 10.96
CA PRO A 361 -3.02 -22.05 9.72
C PRO A 361 -1.57 -21.89 9.21
N PRO A 362 -1.02 -22.89 8.51
CA PRO A 362 0.30 -22.77 7.89
C PRO A 362 0.36 -21.58 6.92
N GLY A 363 1.39 -20.75 7.07
CA GLY A 363 1.60 -19.55 6.23
C GLY A 363 1.11 -18.25 6.88
N VAL A 364 0.16 -18.33 7.81
CA VAL A 364 -0.47 -17.16 8.44
C VAL A 364 0.45 -16.52 9.49
N LEU A 365 0.61 -15.20 9.39
CA LEU A 365 1.31 -14.42 10.40
C LEU A 365 0.49 -14.31 11.71
N HIS A 366 1.19 -14.34 12.84
CA HIS A 366 0.57 -14.17 14.14
C HIS A 366 -0.16 -12.79 14.23
N PRO A 367 -1.40 -12.70 14.73
CA PRO A 367 -2.17 -11.44 14.71
C PRO A 367 -1.46 -10.26 15.38
N LYS A 368 -0.77 -10.48 16.50
CA LYS A 368 0.08 -9.49 17.15
C LYS A 368 1.20 -8.92 16.25
N LYS A 369 1.79 -9.74 15.38
CA LYS A 369 2.81 -9.32 14.41
C LYS A 369 2.18 -8.47 13.31
N VAL A 370 1.03 -8.91 12.78
CA VAL A 370 0.24 -8.15 11.80
C VAL A 370 -0.13 -6.78 12.34
N MET A 371 -0.74 -6.74 13.52
CA MET A 371 -1.16 -5.50 14.19
C MET A 371 0.00 -4.52 14.41
N LYS A 372 1.14 -4.99 14.94
CA LYS A 372 2.33 -4.14 15.13
C LYS A 372 2.88 -3.60 13.82
N GLY A 373 2.95 -4.43 12.78
CA GLY A 373 3.46 -4.02 11.48
C GLY A 373 2.54 -3.01 10.79
N VAL A 374 1.22 -3.25 10.80
CA VAL A 374 0.23 -2.31 10.24
C VAL A 374 0.32 -0.95 10.91
N VAL A 375 0.30 -0.92 12.25
CA VAL A 375 0.40 0.35 13.02
C VAL A 375 1.72 1.08 12.72
N ALA A 376 2.84 0.36 12.65
CA ALA A 376 4.12 0.94 12.30
C ALA A 376 4.17 1.47 10.86
N GLY A 377 3.53 0.78 9.91
CA GLY A 377 3.44 1.20 8.51
C GLY A 377 2.69 2.52 8.34
N VAL A 378 1.50 2.62 8.96
CA VAL A 378 0.67 3.85 8.98
C VAL A 378 1.41 4.99 9.67
N ARG A 379 1.99 4.72 10.86
CA ARG A 379 2.77 5.69 11.62
C ARG A 379 3.89 6.28 10.77
N ASP A 380 4.73 5.42 10.22
CA ASP A 380 5.95 5.83 9.55
C ASP A 380 5.65 6.62 8.28
N TYR A 381 4.63 6.22 7.52
CA TYR A 381 4.28 6.95 6.30
C TYR A 381 3.61 8.29 6.61
N GLY A 382 2.58 8.31 7.47
CA GLY A 382 1.85 9.53 7.83
C GLY A 382 2.74 10.58 8.49
N ASN A 383 3.57 10.18 9.46
CA ASN A 383 4.49 11.09 10.16
C ASN A 383 5.55 11.66 9.21
N ARG A 384 6.14 10.85 8.32
CA ARG A 384 7.15 11.32 7.36
C ARG A 384 6.54 12.20 6.26
N MET A 385 5.29 11.96 5.88
CA MET A 385 4.52 12.85 5.00
C MET A 385 4.15 14.18 5.67
N GLY A 386 4.16 14.26 7.00
CA GLY A 386 3.70 15.43 7.74
C GLY A 386 2.19 15.64 7.60
N ILE A 387 1.42 14.54 7.65
CA ILE A 387 -0.04 14.55 7.66
C ILE A 387 -0.51 13.86 8.94
N PRO A 388 -1.28 14.53 9.81
CA PRO A 388 -1.65 13.97 11.09
C PRO A 388 -2.70 12.87 10.93
N THR A 389 -2.60 11.77 11.69
CA THR A 389 -3.62 10.71 11.71
C THR A 389 -4.50 10.89 12.94
N VAL A 390 -5.67 11.51 12.75
CA VAL A 390 -6.42 12.15 13.85
C VAL A 390 -7.64 11.36 14.32
N ASN A 391 -8.11 10.38 13.54
CA ASN A 391 -9.33 9.62 13.84
C ASN A 391 -9.12 8.15 13.49
N GLY A 392 -9.80 7.24 14.20
CA GLY A 392 -9.80 5.85 13.80
C GLY A 392 -10.53 4.91 14.74
N ALA A 393 -10.54 3.62 14.38
CA ALA A 393 -11.14 2.56 15.18
C ALA A 393 -10.38 1.24 15.04
N VAL A 394 -10.46 0.38 16.06
CA VAL A 394 -9.89 -0.97 16.01
C VAL A 394 -10.89 -1.99 16.50
N CYS A 395 -11.17 -3.00 15.66
CA CYS A 395 -12.03 -4.13 15.96
C CYS A 395 -11.19 -5.43 16.00
N PHE A 396 -11.43 -6.25 17.00
CA PHE A 396 -10.83 -7.56 17.19
C PHE A 396 -11.91 -8.64 17.09
N ASP A 397 -11.73 -9.58 16.17
CA ASP A 397 -12.60 -10.75 15.98
C ASP A 397 -11.83 -11.87 15.27
N ALA A 398 -12.11 -13.13 15.61
CA ALA A 398 -11.42 -14.29 15.03
C ALA A 398 -11.59 -14.41 13.50
N ARG A 399 -12.64 -13.82 12.91
CA ARG A 399 -12.89 -13.82 11.46
C ARG A 399 -11.81 -13.10 10.65
N TYR A 400 -11.05 -12.21 11.28
CA TYR A 400 -9.96 -11.47 10.65
C TYR A 400 -8.62 -12.19 10.74
N LEU A 401 -8.62 -13.46 11.17
CA LEU A 401 -7.44 -14.31 11.10
C LEU A 401 -7.07 -14.57 9.64
N ALA A 402 -5.78 -14.51 9.31
CA ALA A 402 -5.22 -14.61 7.95
C ALA A 402 -5.58 -13.47 6.98
N ASN A 403 -6.68 -12.74 7.21
CA ASN A 403 -7.07 -11.59 6.40
C ASN A 403 -7.52 -10.43 7.28
N PRO A 404 -6.60 -9.55 7.72
CA PRO A 404 -6.95 -8.33 8.44
C PRO A 404 -7.69 -7.36 7.51
N LEU A 405 -8.52 -6.48 8.07
CA LEU A 405 -9.01 -5.32 7.33
C LEU A 405 -8.20 -4.10 7.72
N VAL A 406 -7.62 -3.42 6.73
CA VAL A 406 -6.77 -2.24 6.92
C VAL A 406 -7.33 -1.13 6.07
N TYR A 407 -8.17 -0.29 6.69
CA TYR A 407 -8.72 0.90 6.07
C TYR A 407 -7.82 2.10 6.39
N CYS A 408 -7.47 2.85 5.35
CA CYS A 408 -6.79 4.13 5.48
C CYS A 408 -7.62 5.19 4.74
N GLY A 409 -7.75 6.38 5.31
CA GLY A 409 -8.47 7.48 4.70
C GLY A 409 -7.71 8.79 4.81
N THR A 410 -7.95 9.69 3.86
CA THR A 410 -7.32 11.01 3.80
C THR A 410 -8.34 12.08 3.46
N VAL A 411 -8.34 13.15 4.25
CA VAL A 411 -9.07 14.40 4.01
C VAL A 411 -8.14 15.37 3.29
N GLY A 412 -8.63 16.01 2.23
CA GLY A 412 -7.91 17.02 1.47
C GLY A 412 -8.67 18.35 1.33
N LEU A 413 -7.92 19.45 1.21
CA LEU A 413 -8.45 20.79 0.97
C LEU A 413 -8.14 21.21 -0.47
N ILE A 414 -9.16 21.59 -1.25
CA ILE A 414 -9.02 21.95 -2.67
C ILE A 414 -9.64 23.31 -2.98
N PRO A 415 -8.96 24.20 -3.74
CA PRO A 415 -9.57 25.46 -4.16
C PRO A 415 -10.84 25.23 -5.01
N VAL A 416 -11.87 26.08 -4.83
CA VAL A 416 -13.17 25.92 -5.52
C VAL A 416 -13.06 25.85 -7.05
N ASN A 417 -12.06 26.52 -7.63
CA ASN A 417 -11.81 26.56 -9.08
C ASN A 417 -10.81 25.49 -9.57
N ARG A 418 -10.57 24.45 -8.76
CA ARG A 418 -9.65 23.35 -9.06
C ARG A 418 -10.29 21.96 -8.93
N SER A 419 -11.58 21.86 -8.63
CA SER A 419 -12.29 20.58 -8.44
C SER A 419 -12.73 19.88 -9.73
N ARG A 420 -12.19 20.29 -10.89
CA ARG A 420 -12.47 19.70 -12.20
C ARG A 420 -11.16 19.56 -12.96
N LYS A 421 -11.03 18.45 -13.69
CA LYS A 421 -9.86 18.10 -14.51
C LYS A 421 -10.35 17.56 -15.86
N GLU A 422 -9.59 17.79 -16.92
CA GLU A 422 -9.90 17.26 -18.25
C GLU A 422 -8.60 17.04 -19.02
N THR A 423 -8.43 15.84 -19.58
CA THR A 423 -7.31 15.53 -20.48
C THR A 423 -7.63 16.06 -21.87
N LEU A 424 -6.70 16.79 -22.51
CA LEU A 424 -6.89 17.30 -23.87
C LEU A 424 -5.98 16.59 -24.87
N ALA A 425 -6.42 16.50 -26.12
CA ALA A 425 -5.59 15.99 -27.20
C ALA A 425 -4.37 16.90 -27.43
N GLY A 426 -3.19 16.30 -27.54
CA GLY A 426 -1.90 16.99 -27.64
C GLY A 426 -1.22 17.26 -26.30
N ASP A 427 -1.89 16.99 -25.16
CA ASP A 427 -1.23 17.02 -23.86
C ASP A 427 -0.16 15.92 -23.78
N LEU A 428 0.99 16.26 -23.23
CA LEU A 428 2.05 15.32 -22.89
C LEU A 428 1.61 14.44 -21.73
N ILE A 429 1.95 13.15 -21.81
CA ILE A 429 1.80 12.20 -20.71
C ILE A 429 3.08 12.29 -19.88
N VAL A 430 3.00 12.81 -18.67
CA VAL A 430 4.16 13.00 -17.79
C VAL A 430 4.03 12.10 -16.58
N ALA A 431 5.01 11.21 -16.39
CA ALA A 431 5.20 10.49 -15.13
C ALA A 431 5.94 11.39 -14.14
N LEU A 432 5.38 11.55 -12.94
CA LEU A 432 5.94 12.39 -11.87
C LEU A 432 6.18 11.52 -10.62
N GLY A 433 7.36 11.67 -10.00
CA GLY A 433 7.69 11.06 -8.71
C GLY A 433 8.57 9.82 -8.77
N GLY A 434 8.11 8.74 -8.16
CA GLY A 434 8.85 7.49 -7.97
C GLY A 434 9.26 6.80 -9.27
N ARG A 435 10.32 5.99 -9.19
CA ARG A 435 10.80 5.17 -10.32
C ARG A 435 10.06 3.84 -10.41
N THR A 436 9.98 3.31 -11.63
CA THR A 436 9.31 2.06 -11.98
C THR A 436 10.22 0.86 -11.71
N GLY A 437 9.73 -0.09 -10.93
CA GLY A 437 10.37 -1.36 -10.56
C GLY A 437 9.43 -2.55 -10.80
N ARG A 438 9.90 -3.76 -10.51
CA ARG A 438 9.07 -4.98 -10.53
C ARG A 438 8.25 -5.09 -9.24
N ASP A 439 7.45 -4.07 -9.00
CA ASP A 439 6.68 -3.90 -7.78
C ASP A 439 5.21 -4.15 -8.10
N GLY A 440 4.53 -5.02 -7.32
CA GLY A 440 3.09 -5.24 -7.47
C GLY A 440 2.66 -5.76 -8.84
N ILE A 441 3.54 -6.43 -9.59
CA ILE A 441 3.16 -7.05 -10.86
C ILE A 441 2.06 -8.08 -10.58
N HIS A 442 0.93 -7.93 -11.28
CA HIS A 442 -0.30 -8.68 -11.04
C HIS A 442 -1.01 -8.38 -9.70
N GLY A 443 -0.76 -7.23 -9.07
CA GLY A 443 -1.36 -6.83 -7.79
C GLY A 443 -2.88 -6.70 -7.84
N ALA A 444 -3.44 -6.00 -8.83
CA ALA A 444 -4.90 -5.86 -9.00
C ALA A 444 -5.61 -7.21 -9.28
N THR A 445 -4.96 -8.09 -10.04
CA THR A 445 -5.44 -9.46 -10.26
C THR A 445 -5.31 -10.31 -9.00
N PHE A 446 -4.24 -10.15 -8.22
CA PHE A 446 -4.00 -10.88 -6.97
C PHE A 446 -5.01 -10.52 -5.88
N SER A 447 -5.31 -9.23 -5.69
CA SER A 447 -6.31 -8.78 -4.71
C SER A 447 -7.73 -9.27 -5.03
N SER A 448 -7.93 -9.80 -6.25
CA SER A 448 -9.18 -10.41 -6.71
C SER A 448 -9.27 -11.93 -6.45
N ILE A 449 -8.23 -12.57 -5.86
CA ILE A 449 -8.16 -14.03 -5.60
C ILE A 449 -8.15 -14.30 -4.08
N GLN A 450 -8.69 -15.44 -3.66
CA GLN A 450 -8.63 -15.92 -2.27
C GLN A 450 -7.20 -16.31 -1.85
N LEU A 451 -6.78 -15.91 -0.64
CA LEU A 451 -5.50 -16.31 -0.04
C LEU A 451 -5.44 -17.83 0.16
N THR A 452 -4.45 -18.46 -0.44
CA THR A 452 -4.08 -19.88 -0.26
C THR A 452 -2.58 -20.01 0.00
N SER A 453 -2.15 -21.13 0.56
CA SER A 453 -0.72 -21.40 0.78
C SER A 453 0.12 -21.42 -0.50
N GLU A 454 -0.51 -21.65 -1.66
CA GLU A 454 0.16 -21.58 -2.96
C GLU A 454 0.25 -20.13 -3.48
N SER A 455 -0.78 -19.30 -3.26
CA SER A 455 -0.74 -17.89 -3.66
C SER A 455 0.31 -17.10 -2.88
N GLU A 456 0.54 -17.40 -1.59
CA GLU A 456 1.56 -16.72 -0.77
C GLU A 456 2.99 -16.87 -1.32
N LYS A 457 3.37 -18.07 -1.79
CA LYS A 457 4.73 -18.34 -2.30
C LYS A 457 5.00 -17.71 -3.65
N VAL A 458 3.98 -17.64 -4.51
CA VAL A 458 4.09 -17.05 -5.86
C VAL A 458 4.01 -15.51 -5.79
N SER A 459 3.32 -14.96 -4.77
CA SER A 459 2.94 -13.54 -4.71
C SER A 459 3.79 -12.69 -3.75
N GLY A 460 4.89 -13.22 -3.20
CA GLY A 460 5.80 -12.44 -2.35
C GLY A 460 6.35 -11.17 -3.00
N GLY A 461 6.40 -11.12 -4.34
CA GLY A 461 6.78 -9.93 -5.11
C GLY A 461 5.69 -8.85 -5.23
N ALA A 462 4.48 -9.09 -4.71
CA ALA A 462 3.38 -8.14 -4.79
C ALA A 462 3.44 -7.05 -3.70
N VAL A 463 4.11 -7.30 -2.56
CA VAL A 463 4.12 -6.34 -1.45
C VAL A 463 5.33 -5.41 -1.52
N GLN A 464 5.06 -4.12 -1.43
CA GLN A 464 6.01 -3.05 -1.66
C GLN A 464 6.30 -2.31 -0.36
N ILE A 465 7.48 -1.69 -0.28
CA ILE A 465 7.81 -0.71 0.77
C ILE A 465 7.72 0.67 0.11
N GLY A 466 6.84 1.53 0.62
CA GLY A 466 6.70 2.89 0.12
C GLY A 466 7.82 3.82 0.61
N ASN A 467 8.04 4.89 -0.13
CA ASN A 467 8.97 5.98 0.16
C ASN A 467 8.24 7.31 0.40
N ALA A 468 7.75 7.51 1.62
CA ALA A 468 7.05 8.73 2.04
C ALA A 468 7.83 10.03 1.76
N ILE A 469 9.16 10.01 1.79
CA ILE A 469 9.95 11.21 1.53
C ILE A 469 9.80 11.62 0.05
N THR A 470 9.88 10.66 -0.88
CA THR A 470 9.64 10.90 -2.30
C THR A 470 8.21 11.41 -2.55
N GLU A 471 7.20 10.80 -1.91
CA GLU A 471 5.82 11.27 -2.05
C GLU A 471 5.63 12.68 -1.49
N LYS A 472 6.33 13.04 -0.40
CA LYS A 472 6.28 14.39 0.15
C LYS A 472 6.84 15.43 -0.81
N LYS A 473 8.01 15.17 -1.42
CA LYS A 473 8.58 16.05 -2.45
C LYS A 473 7.61 16.19 -3.63
N LEU A 474 7.04 15.08 -4.10
CA LEU A 474 6.03 15.06 -5.16
C LEU A 474 4.80 15.91 -4.81
N LEU A 475 4.28 15.76 -3.59
CA LEU A 475 3.10 16.49 -3.11
C LEU A 475 3.36 18.00 -3.20
N ASP A 476 4.51 18.47 -2.71
CA ASP A 476 4.85 19.88 -2.71
C ASP A 476 4.96 20.43 -4.14
N VAL A 477 5.64 19.71 -5.04
CA VAL A 477 5.74 20.08 -6.46
C VAL A 477 4.38 20.11 -7.14
N LEU A 478 3.53 19.12 -6.89
CA LEU A 478 2.22 19.03 -7.52
C LEU A 478 1.33 20.21 -7.12
N LEU A 479 1.30 20.58 -5.84
CA LEU A 479 0.53 21.73 -5.37
C LEU A 479 1.05 23.05 -5.96
N GLN A 480 2.38 23.22 -6.06
CA GLN A 480 2.96 24.38 -6.74
C GLN A 480 2.61 24.41 -8.24
N ALA A 481 2.65 23.27 -8.92
CA ALA A 481 2.32 23.15 -10.34
C ALA A 481 0.83 23.45 -10.61
N ARG A 482 -0.07 23.00 -9.72
CA ARG A 482 -1.51 23.34 -9.73
C ARG A 482 -1.73 24.84 -9.66
N ASP A 483 -1.08 25.49 -8.71
CA ASP A 483 -1.28 26.92 -8.44
C ASP A 483 -0.75 27.79 -9.59
N ARG A 484 0.27 27.30 -10.30
CA ARG A 484 0.81 27.88 -11.53
C ARG A 484 0.04 27.48 -12.80
N GLY A 485 -0.92 26.56 -12.72
CA GLY A 485 -1.72 26.10 -13.87
C GLY A 485 -0.93 25.33 -14.92
N LEU A 486 0.03 24.49 -14.49
CA LEU A 486 0.97 23.83 -15.40
C LEU A 486 0.44 22.58 -16.09
N TYR A 487 -0.69 22.02 -15.67
CA TYR A 487 -1.31 20.80 -16.24
C TYR A 487 -2.83 20.90 -16.29
N HIS A 488 -3.46 20.10 -17.16
CA HIS A 488 -4.92 20.06 -17.33
C HIS A 488 -5.61 18.93 -16.56
N ALA A 489 -4.89 17.84 -16.30
CA ALA A 489 -5.39 16.72 -15.52
C ALA A 489 -4.26 15.97 -14.81
N VAL A 490 -4.63 15.27 -13.75
CA VAL A 490 -3.72 14.44 -12.95
C VAL A 490 -4.48 13.25 -12.37
N THR A 491 -3.80 12.12 -12.22
CA THR A 491 -4.31 10.93 -11.53
C THR A 491 -3.18 10.20 -10.83
N ASP A 492 -3.51 9.43 -9.80
CA ASP A 492 -2.57 8.55 -9.13
C ASP A 492 -2.19 7.36 -10.04
N CYS A 493 -1.02 6.78 -9.79
CA CYS A 493 -0.57 5.55 -10.44
C CYS A 493 -0.53 4.42 -9.40
N GLY A 494 -1.71 3.84 -9.12
CA GLY A 494 -1.91 2.72 -8.20
C GLY A 494 -1.98 1.36 -8.90
N ALA A 495 -3.08 0.64 -8.66
CA ALA A 495 -3.33 -0.68 -9.22
C ALA A 495 -3.35 -0.68 -10.76
N GLY A 496 -2.66 -1.63 -11.40
CA GLY A 496 -2.46 -1.66 -12.84
C GLY A 496 -1.46 -0.62 -13.39
N GLY A 497 -0.90 0.27 -12.55
CA GLY A 497 0.19 1.15 -12.95
C GLY A 497 -0.16 2.14 -14.06
N PHE A 498 0.78 2.33 -14.99
CA PHE A 498 0.57 3.20 -16.15
C PHE A 498 -0.59 2.70 -17.03
N SER A 499 -0.85 1.38 -17.05
CA SER A 499 -1.98 0.79 -17.75
C SER A 499 -3.32 1.38 -17.32
N SER A 500 -3.56 1.48 -16.01
CA SER A 500 -4.79 2.11 -15.50
C SER A 500 -4.73 3.63 -15.66
N ALA A 501 -3.67 4.27 -15.17
CA ALA A 501 -3.59 5.73 -15.13
C ALA A 501 -3.70 6.37 -16.52
N VAL A 502 -2.90 5.93 -17.48
CA VAL A 502 -2.95 6.45 -18.86
C VAL A 502 -4.19 5.95 -19.60
N GLY A 503 -4.60 4.70 -19.38
CA GLY A 503 -5.78 4.11 -20.01
C GLY A 503 -7.08 4.83 -19.64
N GLU A 504 -7.24 5.21 -18.37
CA GLU A 504 -8.40 5.96 -17.87
C GLU A 504 -8.36 7.42 -18.29
N MET A 505 -7.21 8.11 -18.13
CA MET A 505 -7.06 9.50 -18.59
C MET A 505 -7.28 9.65 -20.10
N GLY A 506 -6.96 8.59 -20.87
CA GLY A 506 -7.12 8.53 -22.32
C GLY A 506 -8.42 7.90 -22.81
N GLU A 507 -9.37 7.50 -21.95
CA GLU A 507 -10.57 6.72 -22.32
C GLU A 507 -11.34 7.33 -23.52
N LYS A 508 -11.56 8.65 -23.50
CA LYS A 508 -12.30 9.39 -24.55
C LYS A 508 -11.43 9.83 -25.73
N LEU A 509 -10.12 9.66 -25.62
CA LEU A 509 -9.13 10.12 -26.58
C LEU A 509 -8.38 8.92 -27.14
N GLY A 510 -7.30 8.52 -26.49
CA GLY A 510 -6.26 7.66 -27.02
C GLY A 510 -4.92 8.14 -26.45
N ALA A 511 -3.90 7.30 -26.55
CA ALA A 511 -2.57 7.59 -26.02
C ALA A 511 -1.50 6.91 -26.87
N ALA A 512 -0.39 7.60 -27.11
CA ALA A 512 0.83 7.02 -27.63
C ALA A 512 1.91 7.09 -26.54
N VAL A 513 2.42 5.94 -26.10
CA VAL A 513 3.37 5.83 -24.98
C VAL A 513 4.65 5.14 -25.43
N HIS A 514 5.79 5.69 -24.99
CA HIS A 514 7.13 5.16 -25.17
C HIS A 514 7.66 4.61 -23.84
N LEU A 515 7.59 3.29 -23.68
CA LEU A 515 7.83 2.63 -22.40
C LEU A 515 9.29 2.73 -21.94
N GLU A 516 10.24 2.84 -22.87
CA GLU A 516 11.66 3.04 -22.56
C GLU A 516 11.97 4.40 -21.93
N GLN A 517 11.05 5.38 -22.02
CA GLN A 517 11.19 6.69 -21.39
C GLN A 517 10.83 6.65 -19.90
N ALA A 518 10.10 5.63 -19.44
CA ALA A 518 9.70 5.56 -18.04
C ALA A 518 10.94 5.44 -17.13
N PRO A 519 11.04 6.24 -16.06
CA PRO A 519 12.19 6.17 -15.16
C PRO A 519 12.18 4.83 -14.42
N LEU A 520 13.30 4.11 -14.42
CA LEU A 520 13.42 2.76 -13.87
C LEU A 520 14.30 2.72 -12.61
N LYS A 521 13.91 1.93 -11.61
CA LYS A 521 14.74 1.69 -10.40
C LYS A 521 16.05 0.97 -10.73
N TYR A 522 15.99 0.04 -11.69
CA TYR A 522 17.12 -0.78 -12.14
C TYR A 522 16.89 -1.26 -13.58
N ALA A 523 17.97 -1.64 -14.26
CA ALA A 523 17.89 -2.22 -15.60
C ALA A 523 17.28 -3.63 -15.57
N GLY A 524 16.58 -4.01 -16.63
CA GLY A 524 16.09 -5.39 -16.82
C GLY A 524 14.60 -5.61 -16.71
N LEU A 525 13.80 -4.54 -16.54
CA LEU A 525 12.36 -4.63 -16.70
C LEU A 525 12.00 -4.81 -18.18
N SER A 526 11.10 -5.75 -18.45
CA SER A 526 10.43 -5.89 -19.74
C SER A 526 9.44 -4.75 -19.98
N TYR A 527 9.06 -4.51 -21.24
CA TYR A 527 8.07 -3.50 -21.59
C TYR A 527 6.72 -3.74 -20.89
N THR A 528 6.32 -5.01 -20.72
CA THR A 528 5.12 -5.38 -19.97
C THR A 528 5.26 -4.99 -18.50
N GLU A 529 6.35 -5.38 -17.84
CA GLU A 529 6.60 -5.02 -16.43
C GLU A 529 6.63 -3.51 -16.22
N ILE A 530 7.20 -2.72 -17.13
CA ILE A 530 7.18 -1.26 -17.04
C ILE A 530 5.74 -0.73 -17.06
N TRP A 531 4.91 -1.27 -17.97
CA TRP A 531 3.54 -0.80 -18.19
C TRP A 531 2.59 -1.11 -17.04
N ILE A 532 2.65 -2.33 -16.50
CA ILE A 532 1.73 -2.79 -15.43
C ILE A 532 2.33 -2.72 -14.02
N SER A 533 3.54 -2.18 -13.87
CA SER A 533 4.16 -1.98 -12.56
C SER A 533 3.29 -1.10 -11.68
N GLU A 534 3.08 -1.54 -10.45
CA GLU A 534 2.34 -0.81 -9.42
C GLU A 534 3.30 -0.10 -8.44
N SER A 535 4.53 0.22 -8.87
CA SER A 535 5.49 0.97 -8.03
C SER A 535 4.86 2.23 -7.45
N GLN A 536 5.13 2.47 -6.16
CA GLN A 536 4.59 3.61 -5.42
C GLN A 536 5.20 4.97 -5.80
N GLU A 537 4.57 6.01 -5.21
CA GLU A 537 4.89 7.43 -5.29
C GLU A 537 4.83 8.03 -6.69
N ARG A 538 4.00 7.47 -7.57
CA ARG A 538 3.85 7.93 -8.96
C ARG A 538 2.50 8.59 -9.19
N MET A 539 2.52 9.69 -9.94
CA MET A 539 1.36 10.36 -10.52
C MET A 539 1.54 10.46 -12.03
N VAL A 540 0.43 10.51 -12.77
CA VAL A 540 0.44 10.79 -14.21
C VAL A 540 -0.28 12.12 -14.46
N LEU A 541 0.37 13.03 -15.19
CA LEU A 541 -0.15 14.34 -15.54
C LEU A 541 -0.40 14.45 -17.05
N ALA A 542 -1.45 15.18 -17.41
CA ALA A 542 -1.68 15.70 -18.76
C ALA A 542 -1.17 17.14 -18.85
N VAL A 543 -0.01 17.33 -19.50
CA VAL A 543 0.74 18.60 -19.48
C VAL A 543 0.73 19.25 -20.86
N PRO A 544 0.26 20.50 -21.01
CA PRO A 544 0.38 21.23 -22.26
C PRO A 544 1.85 21.34 -22.68
N PRO A 545 2.21 21.10 -23.95
CA PRO A 545 3.61 21.19 -24.39
C PRO A 545 4.29 22.52 -24.07
N ALA A 546 3.54 23.62 -24.10
CA ALA A 546 4.04 24.96 -23.75
C ALA A 546 4.44 25.10 -22.27
N ASN A 547 3.89 24.27 -21.39
CA ASN A 547 4.13 24.31 -19.95
C ASN A 547 5.23 23.34 -19.50
N TRP A 548 5.67 22.41 -20.37
CA TRP A 548 6.65 21.37 -20.00
C TRP A 548 7.92 21.95 -19.40
N ALA A 549 8.55 22.93 -20.05
CA ALA A 549 9.81 23.51 -19.57
C ALA A 549 9.66 24.16 -18.18
N ALA A 550 8.49 24.74 -17.88
CA ALA A 550 8.22 25.33 -16.58
C ALA A 550 7.97 24.29 -15.50
N LEU A 551 7.30 23.17 -15.84
CA LEU A 551 7.10 22.04 -14.94
C LEU A 551 8.42 21.32 -14.65
N GLU A 552 9.20 21.02 -15.68
CA GLU A 552 10.51 20.37 -15.57
C GLU A 552 11.47 21.17 -14.67
N ALA A 553 11.54 22.50 -14.87
CA ALA A 553 12.35 23.38 -14.04
C ALA A 553 11.89 23.42 -12.57
N LEU A 554 10.57 23.35 -12.32
CA LEU A 554 10.03 23.26 -10.96
C LEU A 554 10.40 21.92 -10.30
N CYS A 555 10.21 20.81 -11.02
CA CYS A 555 10.55 19.48 -10.53
C CYS A 555 12.05 19.38 -10.20
N GLN A 556 12.92 19.90 -11.07
CA GLN A 556 14.37 19.91 -10.84
C GLN A 556 14.77 20.74 -9.61
N ALA A 557 14.11 21.87 -9.37
CA ALA A 557 14.40 22.75 -8.22
C ALA A 557 14.05 22.10 -6.87
N GLU A 558 13.11 21.15 -6.86
CA GLU A 558 12.58 20.49 -5.68
C GLU A 558 13.04 19.01 -5.58
N ASP A 559 14.00 18.60 -6.41
CA ASP A 559 14.52 17.21 -6.49
C ASP A 559 13.41 16.16 -6.69
N VAL A 560 12.48 16.45 -7.61
CA VAL A 560 11.43 15.52 -8.05
C VAL A 560 11.68 15.11 -9.50
N GLU A 561 11.67 13.81 -9.75
CA GLU A 561 11.82 13.28 -11.11
C GLU A 561 10.52 13.43 -11.89
N ALA A 562 10.62 13.95 -13.12
CA ALA A 562 9.50 14.08 -14.05
C ALA A 562 9.97 13.67 -15.45
N THR A 563 9.17 12.88 -16.16
CA THR A 563 9.53 12.40 -17.49
C THR A 563 8.33 12.34 -18.41
N VAL A 564 8.48 12.89 -19.62
CA VAL A 564 7.50 12.74 -20.69
C VAL A 564 7.61 11.31 -21.22
N ILE A 565 6.54 10.53 -21.06
CA ILE A 565 6.47 9.14 -21.53
C ILE A 565 5.58 8.98 -22.77
N GLY A 566 4.90 10.05 -23.21
CA GLY A 566 3.98 9.94 -24.34
C GLY A 566 3.14 11.18 -24.58
N THR A 567 2.06 11.01 -25.35
CA THR A 567 1.11 12.08 -25.69
C THR A 567 -0.32 11.52 -25.77
N PHE A 568 -1.30 12.26 -25.28
CA PHE A 568 -2.72 11.95 -25.47
C PHE A 568 -3.18 12.39 -26.86
N GLU A 569 -3.95 11.56 -27.55
CA GLU A 569 -4.31 11.77 -28.95
C GLU A 569 -5.78 11.44 -29.20
N ALA A 570 -6.44 12.20 -30.09
CA ALA A 570 -7.82 11.95 -30.49
C ALA A 570 -7.95 10.81 -31.53
N THR A 571 -7.36 9.64 -31.24
CA THR A 571 -7.30 8.49 -32.17
C THR A 571 -8.27 7.37 -31.84
N GLY A 572 -8.79 7.31 -30.61
CA GLY A 572 -9.52 6.18 -30.05
C GLY A 572 -8.62 4.99 -29.68
N ARG A 573 -7.30 5.13 -29.72
CA ARG A 573 -6.34 4.02 -29.64
C ARG A 573 -5.33 4.18 -28.52
N LEU A 574 -5.06 3.10 -27.80
CA LEU A 574 -3.92 2.96 -26.90
C LEU A 574 -2.77 2.30 -27.66
N ARG A 575 -1.71 3.05 -27.95
CA ARG A 575 -0.53 2.61 -28.70
C ARG A 575 0.69 2.62 -27.79
N LEU A 576 1.34 1.48 -27.64
CA LEU A 576 2.55 1.35 -26.84
C LEU A 576 3.73 0.99 -27.73
N HIS A 577 4.84 1.69 -27.52
CA HIS A 577 6.12 1.43 -28.14
C HIS A 577 7.16 1.10 -27.07
N TYR A 578 8.09 0.22 -27.42
CA TYR A 578 9.32 -0.01 -26.68
C TYR A 578 10.48 0.15 -27.65
N HIS A 579 11.18 1.27 -27.56
CA HIS A 579 12.08 1.76 -28.60
C HIS A 579 11.36 1.82 -29.96
N GLU A 580 11.97 1.26 -31.01
CA GLU A 580 11.42 1.20 -32.36
C GLU A 580 10.28 0.16 -32.53
N HIS A 581 9.98 -0.64 -31.49
CA HIS A 581 9.05 -1.76 -31.59
C HIS A 581 7.65 -1.37 -31.11
N PRO A 582 6.60 -1.43 -31.95
CA PRO A 582 5.23 -1.37 -31.47
C PRO A 582 4.91 -2.65 -30.69
N VAL A 583 4.50 -2.51 -29.43
CA VAL A 583 4.20 -3.64 -28.52
C VAL A 583 2.71 -3.76 -28.20
N ALA A 584 1.91 -2.71 -28.38
CA ALA A 584 0.45 -2.77 -28.23
C ALA A 584 -0.28 -1.77 -29.15
N ASP A 585 -1.47 -2.14 -29.60
CA ASP A 585 -2.41 -1.26 -30.30
C ASP A 585 -3.86 -1.70 -30.03
N LEU A 586 -4.43 -1.15 -28.95
CA LEU A 586 -5.77 -1.47 -28.45
C LEU A 586 -6.79 -0.38 -28.76
N ASP A 587 -8.02 -0.81 -29.00
CA ASP A 587 -9.18 0.08 -29.11
C ASP A 587 -9.65 0.50 -27.71
N MET A 588 -9.72 1.81 -27.43
CA MET A 588 -10.14 2.33 -26.12
C MET A 588 -11.59 1.96 -25.81
N GLN A 589 -12.46 1.93 -26.83
CA GLN A 589 -13.87 1.54 -26.66
C GLN A 589 -13.98 0.07 -26.24
N PHE A 590 -13.21 -0.84 -26.83
CA PHE A 590 -13.15 -2.23 -26.41
C PHE A 590 -12.52 -2.40 -25.02
N LEU A 591 -11.43 -1.66 -24.73
CA LEU A 591 -10.76 -1.72 -23.43
C LEU A 591 -11.72 -1.39 -22.28
N HIS A 592 -12.52 -0.32 -22.40
CA HIS A 592 -13.38 0.15 -21.30
C HIS A 592 -14.81 -0.39 -21.36
N HIS A 593 -15.29 -0.80 -22.53
CA HIS A 593 -16.70 -1.20 -22.73
C HIS A 593 -16.89 -2.56 -23.42
N GLY A 594 -15.81 -3.30 -23.68
CA GLY A 594 -15.85 -4.63 -24.31
C GLY A 594 -16.17 -5.78 -23.37
N ARG A 595 -16.14 -5.57 -22.06
CA ARG A 595 -16.35 -6.63 -21.07
C ARG A 595 -17.80 -7.14 -21.08
N PRO A 596 -18.04 -8.46 -21.11
CA PRO A 596 -19.38 -9.02 -21.03
C PRO A 596 -20.07 -8.71 -19.70
N THR A 597 -21.40 -8.62 -19.72
CA THR A 597 -22.22 -8.47 -18.51
C THR A 597 -22.67 -9.84 -18.02
N VAL A 598 -22.38 -10.16 -16.76
CA VAL A 598 -22.79 -11.41 -16.11
C VAL A 598 -23.87 -11.11 -15.06
N VAL A 599 -24.90 -11.96 -14.97
CA VAL A 599 -25.93 -11.89 -13.91
C VAL A 599 -25.53 -12.83 -12.78
N ARG A 600 -25.31 -12.28 -11.59
CA ARG A 600 -25.03 -13.06 -10.37
C ARG A 600 -26.33 -13.37 -9.63
N GLN A 601 -26.43 -14.58 -9.08
CA GLN A 601 -27.52 -14.96 -8.19
C GLN A 601 -27.09 -14.69 -6.75
N ALA A 602 -27.93 -13.98 -5.99
CA ALA A 602 -27.70 -13.73 -4.57
C ALA A 602 -28.94 -14.13 -3.77
N THR A 603 -28.72 -14.87 -2.70
CA THR A 603 -29.77 -15.27 -1.76
C THR A 603 -29.30 -14.97 -0.36
N TRP A 604 -30.12 -14.24 0.39
CA TRP A 604 -29.95 -14.07 1.83
C TRP A 604 -31.17 -14.70 2.51
N PRO A 605 -31.04 -15.91 3.09
CA PRO A 605 -32.08 -16.43 3.95
C PRO A 605 -32.11 -15.57 5.22
N PRO A 606 -33.28 -15.04 5.65
CA PRO A 606 -33.38 -14.39 6.94
C PRO A 606 -32.83 -15.34 8.00
N GLN A 607 -31.79 -14.92 8.73
CA GLN A 607 -31.39 -15.67 9.90
C GLN A 607 -32.52 -15.57 10.92
N ASP A 608 -32.77 -16.67 11.64
CA ASP A 608 -33.70 -16.67 12.75
C ASP A 608 -33.16 -15.65 13.77
N SER A 609 -33.81 -14.50 13.92
CA SER A 609 -33.39 -13.40 14.80
C SER A 609 -33.51 -13.75 16.29
N SER A 610 -33.69 -15.03 16.59
CA SER A 610 -33.58 -15.59 17.91
C SER A 610 -32.15 -15.30 18.41
N PRO A 611 -31.98 -14.60 19.54
CA PRO A 611 -30.65 -14.27 20.06
C PRO A 611 -29.78 -15.53 20.17
N PRO A 612 -28.47 -15.47 19.84
CA PRO A 612 -27.63 -16.66 19.81
C PRO A 612 -27.61 -17.35 21.18
N SER A 613 -28.00 -18.63 21.18
CA SER A 613 -27.85 -19.64 22.24
C SER A 613 -28.82 -19.63 23.43
N GLU A 614 -29.11 -20.84 23.89
CA GLU A 614 -29.88 -21.21 25.08
C GLU A 614 -29.42 -20.51 26.38
N GLU A 615 -28.24 -19.89 26.42
CA GLU A 615 -27.74 -19.09 27.56
C GLU A 615 -28.62 -17.86 27.87
N LEU A 616 -29.22 -17.23 26.85
CA LEU A 616 -30.16 -16.12 27.04
C LEU A 616 -31.60 -16.60 27.33
N GLN A 617 -31.97 -17.81 26.92
CA GLN A 617 -33.30 -18.36 27.19
C GLN A 617 -33.44 -18.93 28.61
N GLY A 618 -32.33 -19.37 29.22
CA GLY A 618 -32.24 -19.61 30.68
C GLY A 618 -32.17 -18.32 31.50
N ALA A 619 -31.77 -17.20 30.88
CA ALA A 619 -31.86 -15.87 31.46
C ALA A 619 -33.26 -15.29 31.21
N THR A 620 -34.25 -15.70 32.02
CA THR A 620 -35.23 -14.71 32.52
C THR A 620 -34.45 -13.42 32.81
N PRO A 621 -34.86 -12.20 32.39
CA PRO A 621 -34.09 -10.97 32.57
C PRO A 621 -33.49 -11.02 33.96
N SER A 622 -32.18 -11.33 34.02
CA SER A 622 -31.61 -12.01 35.20
C SER A 622 -31.98 -11.15 36.39
N ALA A 623 -32.59 -11.74 37.43
CA ALA A 623 -32.84 -11.06 38.68
C ALA A 623 -31.62 -10.17 38.96
N ARG A 624 -31.83 -8.85 39.12
CA ARG A 624 -30.74 -7.85 39.20
C ARG A 624 -29.57 -8.48 39.97
N LYS A 625 -28.42 -8.67 39.32
CA LYS A 625 -27.25 -9.20 40.03
C LYS A 625 -26.95 -8.24 41.17
N GLY A 626 -26.61 -8.78 42.35
CA GLY A 626 -26.20 -7.97 43.49
C GLY A 626 -24.88 -7.24 43.27
N ASP A 627 -24.06 -7.74 42.33
CA ASP A 627 -22.77 -7.18 41.95
C ASP A 627 -22.54 -7.36 40.43
N TYR A 628 -22.16 -6.28 39.76
CA TYR A 628 -21.80 -6.23 38.34
C TYR A 628 -20.30 -5.94 38.12
N THR A 629 -19.51 -5.83 39.19
CA THR A 629 -18.08 -5.51 39.11
C THR A 629 -17.31 -6.47 38.18
N PRO A 630 -17.50 -7.81 38.24
CA PRO A 630 -16.81 -8.73 37.34
C PRO A 630 -17.20 -8.55 35.86
N ASP A 631 -18.48 -8.25 35.59
CA ASP A 631 -18.98 -8.01 34.24
C ASP A 631 -18.36 -6.74 33.64
N LEU A 632 -18.33 -5.66 34.44
CA LEU A 632 -17.71 -4.39 34.04
C LEU A 632 -16.21 -4.56 33.77
N LEU A 633 -15.47 -5.24 34.67
CA LEU A 633 -14.04 -5.49 34.48
C LEU A 633 -13.76 -6.31 33.22
N ARG A 634 -14.60 -7.31 32.92
CA ARG A 634 -14.50 -8.10 31.69
C ARG A 634 -14.74 -7.28 30.43
N ILE A 635 -15.73 -6.37 30.45
CA ILE A 635 -16.00 -5.46 29.34
C ILE A 635 -14.81 -4.52 29.14
N LEU A 636 -14.33 -3.86 30.21
CA LEU A 636 -13.20 -2.93 30.15
C LEU A 636 -11.89 -3.61 29.72
N SER A 637 -11.71 -4.90 30.03
CA SER A 637 -10.53 -5.67 29.60
C SER A 637 -10.62 -6.21 28.17
N SER A 638 -11.80 -6.16 27.52
CA SER A 638 -11.96 -6.62 26.14
C SER A 638 -11.13 -5.78 25.18
N TYR A 639 -10.45 -6.41 24.22
CA TYR A 639 -9.64 -5.69 23.22
C TYR A 639 -10.45 -4.66 22.41
N ASN A 640 -11.75 -4.88 22.23
CA ASN A 640 -12.64 -3.95 21.54
C ASN A 640 -12.94 -2.69 22.37
N VAL A 641 -12.85 -2.75 23.69
CA VAL A 641 -13.24 -1.65 24.60
C VAL A 641 -12.05 -0.99 25.28
N CYS A 642 -11.00 -1.75 25.60
CA CYS A 642 -9.84 -1.22 26.32
C CYS A 642 -9.14 -0.07 25.56
N SER A 643 -8.31 0.69 26.28
CA SER A 643 -7.63 1.86 25.72
C SER A 643 -6.82 1.53 24.46
N LYS A 644 -6.95 2.39 23.44
CA LYS A 644 -6.18 2.34 22.18
C LYS A 644 -4.98 3.29 22.19
N GLU A 645 -4.64 3.86 23.35
CA GLU A 645 -3.55 4.82 23.54
C GLU A 645 -2.21 4.36 22.94
N TRP A 646 -1.90 3.07 23.03
CA TRP A 646 -0.66 2.51 22.50
C TRP A 646 -0.54 2.64 20.97
N ILE A 647 -1.67 2.74 20.24
CA ILE A 647 -1.70 3.05 18.80
C ILE A 647 -1.64 4.56 18.62
N ILE A 648 -2.58 5.27 19.26
CA ILE A 648 -2.81 6.70 19.04
C ILE A 648 -1.53 7.52 19.30
N ARG A 649 -0.80 7.25 20.38
CA ARG A 649 0.41 8.02 20.73
C ARG A 649 1.59 7.84 19.79
N GLN A 650 1.51 6.91 18.86
CA GLN A 650 2.56 6.72 17.86
C GLN A 650 2.42 7.70 16.69
N TYR A 651 1.20 8.18 16.43
CA TYR A 651 0.90 9.08 15.30
C TYR A 651 1.12 10.54 15.68
N ASP A 652 1.51 11.34 14.70
CA ASP A 652 1.44 12.79 14.81
C ASP A 652 -0.03 13.25 14.75
N HIS A 653 -0.39 14.21 15.62
CA HIS A 653 -1.72 14.80 15.71
C HIS A 653 -1.72 16.32 15.54
N GLU A 654 -0.58 16.95 15.26
CA GLU A 654 -0.37 18.39 15.40
C GLU A 654 0.21 19.04 14.14
N VAL A 655 0.90 18.28 13.31
CA VAL A 655 1.57 18.77 12.12
C VAL A 655 0.57 19.54 11.24
N GLN A 656 1.05 20.62 10.63
CA GLN A 656 0.26 21.65 9.94
C GLN A 656 -0.56 22.60 10.85
N GLY A 657 -0.67 22.33 12.16
CA GLY A 657 -1.27 23.24 13.13
C GLY A 657 -2.79 23.39 12.99
N GLY A 658 -3.46 22.39 12.40
CA GLY A 658 -4.89 22.42 12.10
C GLY A 658 -5.79 21.68 13.10
N SER A 659 -5.23 20.94 14.07
CA SER A 659 -6.03 20.11 14.99
C SER A 659 -6.62 20.92 16.15
N VAL A 660 -7.94 20.83 16.33
CA VAL A 660 -8.69 21.46 17.43
C VAL A 660 -9.09 20.42 18.48
N LEU A 661 -9.89 19.42 18.08
CA LEU A 661 -10.18 18.26 18.92
C LEU A 661 -9.34 17.09 18.44
N LYS A 662 -8.52 16.57 19.34
CA LYS A 662 -7.57 15.48 19.11
C LYS A 662 -8.16 14.15 19.56
N PRO A 663 -7.63 13.00 19.10
CA PRO A 663 -8.16 11.70 19.51
C PRO A 663 -8.01 11.38 21.00
N LEU A 664 -7.07 12.03 21.71
CA LEU A 664 -7.03 12.04 23.18
C LEU A 664 -7.34 13.45 23.71
N VAL A 665 -8.25 13.53 24.67
CA VAL A 665 -8.78 14.74 25.29
C VAL A 665 -8.72 14.66 26.82
N GLY A 666 -9.17 15.73 27.49
CA GLY A 666 -9.18 15.83 28.95
C GLY A 666 -7.95 16.56 29.49
N ALA A 667 -7.91 16.78 30.81
CA ALA A 667 -6.87 17.61 31.43
C ALA A 667 -5.44 17.04 31.33
N ARG A 668 -5.31 15.77 30.94
CA ARG A 668 -4.03 15.05 30.80
C ARG A 668 -3.86 14.40 29.43
N ASP A 669 -4.77 14.69 28.49
CA ASP A 669 -4.78 14.06 27.17
C ASP A 669 -4.75 12.52 27.25
N ASP A 670 -5.62 11.97 28.11
CA ASP A 670 -5.71 10.55 28.47
C ASP A 670 -7.13 9.95 28.30
N GLY A 671 -8.14 10.77 27.98
CA GLY A 671 -9.48 10.32 27.66
C GLY A 671 -9.68 10.19 26.14
N PRO A 672 -10.37 9.16 25.62
CA PRO A 672 -10.67 9.08 24.19
C PRO A 672 -11.67 10.16 23.78
N GLY A 673 -11.45 10.80 22.62
CA GLY A 673 -12.46 11.63 21.95
C GLY A 673 -13.33 10.81 20.99
N ASP A 674 -14.59 11.20 20.81
CA ASP A 674 -15.52 10.51 19.90
C ASP A 674 -15.23 10.79 18.42
N ALA A 675 -14.73 11.99 18.10
CA ALA A 675 -14.33 12.41 16.76
C ALA A 675 -13.21 13.45 16.82
N ALA A 676 -12.52 13.64 15.69
CA ALA A 676 -11.53 14.70 15.53
C ALA A 676 -12.16 15.95 14.89
N VAL A 677 -11.66 17.13 15.25
CA VAL A 677 -12.06 18.39 14.63
C VAL A 677 -10.83 19.15 14.16
N LEU A 678 -10.87 19.59 12.90
CA LEU A 678 -9.79 20.27 12.21
C LEU A 678 -10.23 21.67 11.77
N THR A 679 -9.35 22.66 11.85
CA THR A 679 -9.46 23.97 11.20
C THR A 679 -8.49 24.02 10.02
N PRO A 680 -8.90 23.59 8.82
CA PRO A 680 -7.99 23.42 7.69
C PRO A 680 -7.51 24.74 7.07
N VAL A 681 -8.26 25.83 7.30
CA VAL A 681 -7.92 27.19 6.87
C VAL A 681 -7.52 27.99 8.11
N GLN A 682 -6.25 28.39 8.18
CA GLN A 682 -5.71 29.10 9.33
C GLN A 682 -6.44 30.43 9.57
N GLY A 683 -6.85 30.67 10.82
CA GLY A 683 -7.62 31.86 11.20
C GLY A 683 -9.13 31.77 10.91
N SER A 684 -9.61 30.70 10.26
CA SER A 684 -11.03 30.42 10.12
C SER A 684 -11.57 29.71 11.37
N TRP A 685 -12.83 29.99 11.70
CA TRP A 685 -13.59 29.24 12.72
C TRP A 685 -14.45 28.13 12.11
N LEU A 686 -14.46 27.98 10.78
CA LEU A 686 -15.06 26.83 10.13
C LEU A 686 -14.16 25.62 10.29
N GLY A 687 -14.75 24.51 10.75
CA GLY A 687 -14.04 23.26 11.00
C GLY A 687 -14.57 22.08 10.19
N VAL A 688 -13.74 21.06 10.07
CA VAL A 688 -14.11 19.75 9.53
C VAL A 688 -14.09 18.76 10.70
N ALA A 689 -15.23 18.13 10.97
CA ALA A 689 -15.33 17.05 11.95
C ALA A 689 -15.22 15.69 11.24
N LEU A 690 -14.42 14.79 11.80
CA LEU A 690 -14.15 13.47 11.25
C LEU A 690 -14.41 12.40 12.30
N GLY A 691 -15.39 11.55 12.03
CA GLY A 691 -15.72 10.38 12.84
C GLY A 691 -15.87 9.13 11.98
N CYS A 692 -15.82 7.96 12.62
CA CYS A 692 -15.99 6.67 11.97
C CYS A 692 -16.93 5.78 12.79
N GLY A 693 -17.42 4.70 12.17
CA GLY A 693 -18.27 3.70 12.81
C GLY A 693 -18.05 2.31 12.21
N ILE A 694 -18.02 1.27 13.04
CA ILE A 694 -17.76 -0.11 12.62
C ILE A 694 -18.43 -1.11 13.56
N ASN A 695 -19.39 -1.87 13.01
CA ASN A 695 -20.27 -2.75 13.80
C ASN A 695 -20.49 -4.14 13.16
N PRO A 696 -19.42 -4.91 12.88
CA PRO A 696 -19.50 -6.13 12.07
C PRO A 696 -20.39 -7.23 12.67
N TYR A 697 -20.55 -7.26 14.00
CA TYR A 697 -21.38 -8.25 14.69
C TYR A 697 -22.87 -8.17 14.33
N TYR A 698 -23.37 -6.98 13.96
CA TYR A 698 -24.75 -6.87 13.47
C TYR A 698 -24.93 -7.56 12.13
N GLY A 699 -23.87 -7.70 11.33
CA GLY A 699 -23.92 -8.35 10.02
C GLY A 699 -24.17 -9.86 10.09
N ASP A 700 -23.87 -10.48 11.23
CA ASP A 700 -24.17 -11.90 11.47
C ASP A 700 -25.70 -12.12 11.60
N LEU A 701 -26.45 -11.09 11.98
CA LEU A 701 -27.91 -11.11 12.13
C LEU A 701 -28.61 -10.49 10.92
N ASP A 702 -28.23 -9.27 10.58
CA ASP A 702 -28.84 -8.46 9.51
C ASP A 702 -27.82 -7.45 8.94
N PRO A 703 -27.34 -7.67 7.70
CA PRO A 703 -26.45 -6.74 7.00
C PRO A 703 -27.03 -5.32 6.82
N TYR A 704 -28.36 -5.18 6.75
CA TYR A 704 -29.00 -3.87 6.68
C TYR A 704 -28.84 -3.11 8.01
N ALA A 705 -29.13 -3.78 9.13
CA ALA A 705 -28.95 -3.21 10.47
C ALA A 705 -27.47 -2.88 10.74
N MET A 706 -26.54 -3.71 10.26
CA MET A 706 -25.10 -3.43 10.32
C MET A 706 -24.73 -2.12 9.64
N ALA A 707 -25.17 -1.93 8.39
CA ALA A 707 -24.89 -0.71 7.63
C ALA A 707 -25.50 0.51 8.32
N ALA A 708 -26.75 0.40 8.79
CA ALA A 708 -27.43 1.47 9.52
C ALA A 708 -26.68 1.83 10.82
N ALA A 709 -26.26 0.85 11.62
CA ALA A 709 -25.52 1.06 12.86
C ALA A 709 -24.15 1.71 12.62
N ALA A 710 -23.42 1.30 11.58
CA ALA A 710 -22.13 1.92 11.23
C ALA A 710 -22.29 3.40 10.81
N MET A 711 -23.33 3.71 10.02
CA MET A 711 -23.63 5.10 9.64
C MET A 711 -24.05 5.95 10.85
N ASP A 712 -24.94 5.41 11.69
CA ASP A 712 -25.41 6.08 12.91
C ASP A 712 -24.28 6.35 13.91
N GLU A 713 -23.38 5.37 14.14
CA GLU A 713 -22.20 5.58 15.00
C GLU A 713 -21.29 6.69 14.45
N ALA A 714 -20.97 6.67 13.15
CA ALA A 714 -20.12 7.69 12.54
C ALA A 714 -20.73 9.10 12.66
N VAL A 715 -22.03 9.25 12.42
CA VAL A 715 -22.75 10.52 12.56
C VAL A 715 -22.82 10.95 14.03
N ARG A 716 -23.16 10.03 14.94
CA ARG A 716 -23.25 10.33 16.38
C ARG A 716 -21.93 10.81 16.96
N ASN A 717 -20.82 10.21 16.54
CA ASN A 717 -19.47 10.61 16.94
C ASN A 717 -19.17 12.05 16.51
N VAL A 718 -19.51 12.40 15.27
CA VAL A 718 -19.36 13.76 14.73
C VAL A 718 -20.26 14.77 15.45
N VAL A 719 -21.52 14.40 15.73
CA VAL A 719 -22.47 15.25 16.48
C VAL A 719 -22.00 15.48 17.93
N ALA A 720 -21.43 14.46 18.58
CA ALA A 720 -20.88 14.57 19.93
C ALA A 720 -19.69 15.56 20.00
N ALA A 721 -18.95 15.71 18.90
CA ALA A 721 -17.89 16.71 18.75
C ALA A 721 -18.41 18.12 18.38
N GLY A 722 -19.72 18.30 18.22
CA GLY A 722 -20.37 19.59 18.03
C GLY A 722 -20.58 20.01 16.57
N ALA A 723 -20.57 19.08 15.62
CA ALA A 723 -20.95 19.35 14.24
C ALA A 723 -22.44 19.05 14.00
N ASP A 724 -23.06 19.84 13.09
CA ASP A 724 -24.49 19.80 12.76
C ASP A 724 -24.82 18.90 11.55
#